data_AF-A0A7H8IEZ9-F1
#
_entry.id   AF-A0A7H8IEZ9-F1
#
_cell.length_a   1.000
_cell.length_b   1.000
_cell.length_c   1.000
_cell.angle_alpha   90.00
_cell.angle_beta   90.00
_cell.angle_gamma   90.00
#
_symmetry.space_group_name_H-M   'P 1'
#
loop_
_entity.id
_entity.type
_entity.pdbx_description
1 polymer ?
#
loop_
_entity_poly.entity_id
_entity_poly.type
_entity_poly.pdbx_seq_one_letter_code
_entity_poly.pdbx_strand_id
1 'polypeptide(L)'
;MGVGLRGRSGIISLTEECLRLPPPAERPVITLLGPRGSGASEAHSALMERFGPEHPFAYVNLGGEQPLLPRYALALLARQLERKLPRYRRSHFPRLTLGLLASDHQLRMTSLAEGRRTIRRELDAFQEQAEARYGDYLAAFFEVAGGAVGAPDGASTAALALLRDALRRGRRRLPGRKFTGSATWYGGHRLLHSRDPWEALVELNLWRHEGDAHDLERLDHVLFSAFLEDLRSNTDRSFMPRSYLLLLDNSHTEYGRRFLDLLIRSRHDDAVVAGAVCDPLTVVASSNRWLPRWGPATGDQWPWQLRGPDRASLTDWQEHRPTRDSDDTWWYPLRLRDLNLDEVRIRMELELRHHPDLAPFTRLAPFVHRLTAGLPRAVSQVLEVFRQSDPPAEDGFEQDRWLRTLPDRTLRNGEDTRSLAETALGHLLKGFDTAQRATLAECAAARDLSVGTRLLGSGESLFGEIRDRWLLLSPGTVTPALHPWLRRLLLWRLAGRPEDWDTAHELLAEHFRAEGHPVHEMYHRLASKRIDEVTGHLVARFPVVPAAQWISEFNTITAAPGRFPAAGGPLDLFAGLAPEEPPEAVTAASVIRELITARWVWSDPLADPGRRLNDVLADGFNQLSRLRRNDIVALFNEAERYRHWRHPLTSAGEW
;
A
#
# COMPACT_ATOMS: atom_id res chain seq x y z
N MET A 1 -9.13 15.70 -16.61
CA MET A 1 -9.21 15.21 -15.21
C MET A 1 -8.84 13.74 -15.21
N GLY A 2 -7.84 13.32 -14.42
CA GLY A 2 -7.44 11.91 -14.32
C GLY A 2 -8.53 11.11 -13.59
N VAL A 3 -9.33 10.35 -14.34
CA VAL A 3 -10.52 9.66 -13.84
C VAL A 3 -10.16 8.39 -13.02
N GLY A 4 -8.92 7.91 -13.11
CA GLY A 4 -8.45 6.65 -12.50
C GLY A 4 -8.12 6.66 -11.01
N LEU A 5 -8.51 7.69 -10.27
CA LEU A 5 -8.09 7.91 -8.88
C LEU A 5 -9.24 8.26 -7.94
N ARG A 6 -10.49 7.92 -8.29
CA ARG A 6 -11.58 8.02 -7.31
C ARG A 6 -11.25 7.09 -6.13
N GLY A 7 -11.33 7.63 -4.91
CA GLY A 7 -10.80 7.02 -3.67
C GLY A 7 -9.35 7.38 -3.32
N ARG A 8 -8.69 8.13 -4.21
CA ARG A 8 -7.38 8.78 -4.00
C ARG A 8 -7.43 10.28 -4.32
N SER A 9 -8.62 10.82 -4.62
CA SER A 9 -8.82 12.23 -4.95
C SER A 9 -8.40 13.16 -3.83
N GLY A 10 -8.64 12.79 -2.56
CA GLY A 10 -8.19 13.59 -1.42
C GLY A 10 -6.67 13.74 -1.36
N ILE A 11 -5.89 12.75 -1.80
CA ILE A 11 -4.42 12.87 -1.87
C ILE A 11 -4.01 13.87 -2.95
N ILE A 12 -4.70 13.86 -4.09
CA ILE A 12 -4.44 14.82 -5.18
C ILE A 12 -4.81 16.24 -4.73
N SER A 13 -5.98 16.40 -4.11
CA SER A 13 -6.47 17.68 -3.58
C SER A 13 -5.52 18.23 -2.51
N LEU A 14 -5.12 17.40 -1.54
CA LEU A 14 -4.13 17.77 -0.52
C LEU A 14 -2.80 18.18 -1.14
N THR A 15 -2.30 17.45 -2.13
CA THR A 15 -1.04 17.78 -2.80
C THR A 15 -1.17 19.13 -3.53
N GLU A 16 -2.30 19.36 -4.19
CA GLU A 16 -2.62 20.62 -4.85
C GLU A 16 -2.69 21.79 -3.85
N GLU A 17 -3.33 21.60 -2.71
CA GLU A 17 -3.36 22.55 -1.60
C GLU A 17 -1.93 22.90 -1.13
N CYS A 18 -1.09 21.89 -0.88
CA CYS A 18 0.31 22.08 -0.46
C CYS A 18 1.15 22.82 -1.50
N LEU A 19 0.95 22.54 -2.79
CA LEU A 19 1.68 23.19 -3.88
C LEU A 19 1.24 24.65 -4.10
N ARG A 20 0.02 25.01 -3.71
CA ARG A 20 -0.49 26.39 -3.77
C ARG A 20 -0.07 27.26 -2.58
N LEU A 21 0.37 26.66 -1.48
CA LEU A 21 0.87 27.41 -0.32
C LEU A 21 2.06 28.31 -0.69
N PRO A 22 2.19 29.48 -0.04
CA PRO A 22 3.33 30.36 -0.26
C PRO A 22 4.64 29.67 0.23
N PRO A 23 5.81 30.01 -0.34
CA PRO A 23 7.08 29.36 0.01
C PRO A 23 7.34 29.16 1.52
N PRO A 24 7.15 30.17 2.41
CA PRO A 24 7.47 30.03 3.83
C PRO A 24 6.43 29.24 4.65
N ALA A 25 5.35 28.75 4.06
CA ALA A 25 4.32 28.01 4.78
C ALA A 25 4.80 26.61 5.21
N GLU A 26 4.28 26.13 6.33
CA GLU A 26 4.50 24.76 6.80
C GLU A 26 3.78 23.75 5.90
N ARG A 27 4.46 22.64 5.58
CA ARG A 27 3.94 21.56 4.73
C ARG A 27 4.15 20.20 5.39
N PRO A 28 3.17 19.28 5.35
CA PRO A 28 3.35 17.93 5.87
C PRO A 28 4.26 17.08 4.98
N VAL A 29 4.80 16.03 5.59
CA VAL A 29 5.30 14.82 4.91
C VAL A 29 4.14 13.84 4.82
N ILE A 30 3.47 13.84 3.67
CA ILE A 30 2.31 12.99 3.39
C ILE A 30 2.80 11.56 3.23
N THR A 31 2.36 10.64 4.10
CA THR A 31 2.84 9.25 4.09
C THR A 31 1.70 8.29 3.76
N LEU A 32 1.74 7.72 2.56
CA LEU A 32 0.77 6.75 2.06
C LEU A 32 1.07 5.36 2.61
N LEU A 33 0.15 4.82 3.39
CA LEU A 33 0.31 3.57 4.14
C LEU A 33 -0.61 2.47 3.63
N GLY A 34 -0.05 1.30 3.36
CA GLY A 34 -0.87 0.14 3.07
C GLY A 34 -0.10 -1.06 2.56
N PRO A 35 -0.75 -2.22 2.44
CA PRO A 35 -0.06 -3.42 2.01
C PRO A 35 0.46 -3.25 0.59
N ARG A 36 1.39 -4.13 0.20
CA ARG A 36 1.81 -4.24 -1.19
C ARG A 36 0.59 -4.40 -2.10
N GLY A 37 0.50 -3.57 -3.12
CA GLY A 37 -0.64 -3.56 -4.04
C GLY A 37 -1.82 -2.65 -3.65
N SER A 38 -1.68 -1.84 -2.58
CA SER A 38 -2.67 -0.83 -2.17
C SER A 38 -2.79 0.40 -3.11
N GLY A 39 -1.98 0.46 -4.18
CA GLY A 39 -2.03 1.54 -5.18
C GLY A 39 -1.23 2.79 -4.83
N ALA A 40 -0.25 2.71 -3.92
CA ALA A 40 0.63 3.86 -3.61
C ALA A 40 1.48 4.31 -4.83
N SER A 41 2.07 3.36 -5.56
CA SER A 41 2.83 3.66 -6.78
C SER A 41 1.95 4.22 -7.90
N GLU A 42 0.70 3.76 -8.02
CA GLU A 42 -0.30 4.34 -8.94
C GLU A 42 -0.63 5.79 -8.55
N ALA A 43 -0.76 6.08 -7.25
CA ALA A 43 -0.92 7.45 -6.76
C ALA A 43 0.28 8.33 -7.12
N HIS A 44 1.52 7.84 -6.96
CA HIS A 44 2.71 8.58 -7.40
C HIS A 44 2.71 8.86 -8.91
N SER A 45 2.41 7.86 -9.75
CA SER A 45 2.31 8.04 -11.22
C SER A 45 1.32 9.16 -11.56
N ALA A 46 0.17 9.16 -10.89
CA ALA A 46 -0.83 10.17 -11.16
C ALA A 46 -0.47 11.57 -10.66
N LEU A 47 0.21 11.69 -9.52
CA LEU A 47 0.73 12.98 -9.05
C LEU A 47 1.77 13.52 -10.04
N MET A 48 2.63 12.65 -10.60
CA MET A 48 3.59 13.03 -11.64
C MET A 48 2.88 13.54 -12.90
N GLU A 49 1.86 12.83 -13.39
CA GLU A 49 1.11 13.26 -14.57
C GLU A 49 0.34 14.57 -14.34
N ARG A 50 -0.24 14.73 -13.15
CA ARG A 50 -1.08 15.88 -12.83
C ARG A 50 -0.25 17.15 -12.61
N PHE A 51 0.83 17.06 -11.83
CA PHE A 51 1.58 18.23 -11.38
C PHE A 51 2.93 18.37 -12.08
N GLY A 52 3.49 17.31 -12.64
CA GLY A 52 4.79 17.32 -13.31
C GLY A 52 4.89 18.25 -14.52
N PRO A 53 3.83 18.56 -15.29
CA PRO A 53 3.92 19.59 -16.32
C PRO A 53 4.09 21.02 -15.78
N GLU A 54 3.60 21.29 -14.57
CA GLU A 54 3.50 22.64 -14.01
C GLU A 54 4.50 22.92 -12.88
N HIS A 55 4.92 21.90 -12.14
CA HIS A 55 5.82 22.00 -10.99
C HIS A 55 7.08 21.16 -11.19
N PRO A 56 8.26 21.63 -10.72
CA PRO A 56 9.43 20.77 -10.63
C PRO A 56 9.13 19.62 -9.67
N PHE A 57 9.42 18.39 -10.09
CA PHE A 57 9.21 17.21 -9.28
C PHE A 57 10.43 16.30 -9.35
N ALA A 58 10.58 15.47 -8.32
CA ALA A 58 11.54 14.38 -8.30
C ALA A 58 10.89 13.11 -7.76
N TYR A 59 11.31 11.97 -8.29
CA TYR A 59 10.86 10.64 -7.92
C TYR A 59 12.06 9.74 -7.63
N VAL A 60 12.02 9.00 -6.51
CA VAL A 60 12.99 7.96 -6.18
C VAL A 60 12.27 6.74 -5.64
N ASN A 61 12.67 5.56 -6.12
CA ASN A 61 12.24 4.28 -5.57
C ASN A 61 13.33 3.74 -4.63
N LEU A 62 13.05 3.74 -3.34
CA LEU A 62 13.97 3.31 -2.28
C LEU A 62 13.94 1.79 -2.05
N GLY A 63 13.18 1.05 -2.87
CA GLY A 63 13.05 -0.41 -2.84
C GLY A 63 13.90 -1.15 -3.87
N GLY A 64 14.84 -0.46 -4.54
CA GLY A 64 15.77 -1.07 -5.50
C GLY A 64 16.74 -2.06 -4.87
N GLU A 65 17.39 -2.89 -5.70
CA GLU A 65 18.32 -3.93 -5.25
C GLU A 65 19.63 -3.37 -4.66
N GLN A 66 20.01 -2.16 -5.09
CA GLN A 66 21.23 -1.51 -4.63
C GLN A 66 20.93 -0.54 -3.48
N PRO A 67 21.76 -0.56 -2.41
CA PRO A 67 21.62 0.38 -1.31
C PRO A 67 21.84 1.81 -1.79
N LEU A 68 20.84 2.68 -1.61
CA LEU A 68 20.92 4.09 -1.97
C LEU A 68 21.17 4.94 -0.72
N LEU A 69 22.43 5.31 -0.49
CA LEU A 69 22.78 6.20 0.62
C LEU A 69 22.05 7.55 0.50
N PRO A 70 21.64 8.19 1.62
CA PRO A 70 20.84 9.42 1.60
C PRO A 70 21.45 10.55 0.76
N ARG A 71 22.77 10.74 0.81
CA ARG A 71 23.51 11.72 -0.01
C ARG A 71 23.40 11.48 -1.52
N TYR A 72 23.40 10.22 -1.96
CA TYR A 72 23.22 9.88 -3.37
C TYR A 72 21.76 10.10 -3.79
N ALA A 73 20.80 9.79 -2.91
CA ALA A 73 19.41 10.16 -3.13
C ALA A 73 19.25 11.68 -3.30
N LEU A 74 19.85 12.50 -2.43
CA LEU A 74 19.82 13.97 -2.56
C LEU A 74 20.38 14.46 -3.90
N ALA A 75 21.50 13.92 -4.36
CA ALA A 75 22.09 14.28 -5.65
C ALA A 75 21.13 13.99 -6.81
N LEU A 76 20.50 12.81 -6.82
CA LEU A 76 19.50 12.43 -7.82
C LEU A 76 18.27 13.34 -7.78
N LEU A 77 17.78 13.65 -6.58
CA LEU A 77 16.61 14.48 -6.38
C LEU A 77 16.87 15.91 -6.85
N ALA A 78 17.96 16.52 -6.42
CA ALA A 78 18.38 17.83 -6.87
C ALA A 78 18.44 17.89 -8.40
N ARG A 79 19.04 16.89 -9.03
CA ARG A 79 19.16 16.84 -10.49
C ARG A 79 17.82 16.76 -11.22
N GLN A 80 16.85 16.01 -10.69
CA GLN A 80 15.49 15.94 -11.23
C GLN A 80 14.75 17.28 -11.05
N LEU A 81 14.94 17.95 -9.91
CA LEU A 81 14.36 19.27 -9.62
C LEU A 81 14.96 20.42 -10.45
N GLU A 82 16.17 20.25 -11.02
CA GLU A 82 16.76 21.19 -11.97
C GLU A 82 16.13 21.12 -13.39
N ARG A 83 15.16 20.23 -13.63
CA ARG A 83 14.45 20.12 -14.91
C ARG A 83 13.88 21.48 -15.33
N LYS A 84 14.13 21.86 -16.58
CA LYS A 84 13.64 23.13 -17.14
C LYS A 84 12.16 23.04 -17.44
N LEU A 85 11.36 23.90 -16.81
CA LEU A 85 9.96 24.11 -17.16
C LEU A 85 9.80 25.39 -17.99
N PRO A 86 8.85 25.46 -18.95
CA PRO A 86 8.68 26.64 -19.80
C PRO A 86 8.40 27.93 -19.04
N ARG A 87 7.68 27.85 -17.91
CA ARG A 87 7.28 28.98 -17.07
C ARG A 87 8.39 29.50 -16.16
N TYR A 88 9.41 28.70 -15.89
CA TYR A 88 10.38 28.98 -14.84
C TYR A 88 11.80 29.00 -15.36
N ARG A 89 12.64 29.77 -14.68
CA ARG A 89 14.08 29.57 -14.72
C ARG A 89 14.41 28.23 -14.04
N ARG A 90 15.58 27.69 -14.36
CA ARG A 90 16.06 26.44 -13.74
C ARG A 90 16.41 26.70 -12.29
N SER A 91 15.97 25.81 -11.42
CA SER A 91 16.42 25.71 -10.04
C SER A 91 17.90 25.35 -10.00
N HIS A 92 18.59 25.73 -8.93
CA HIS A 92 20.00 25.41 -8.74
C HIS A 92 20.27 24.97 -7.31
N PHE A 93 21.22 24.04 -7.15
CA PHE A 93 21.61 23.48 -5.86
C PHE A 93 23.11 23.67 -5.55
N PRO A 94 23.62 24.92 -5.52
CA PRO A 94 25.04 25.17 -5.38
C PRO A 94 25.62 24.79 -4.01
N ARG A 95 24.87 24.90 -2.91
CA ARG A 95 25.35 24.50 -1.58
C ARG A 95 25.43 23.00 -1.49
N LEU A 96 24.37 22.28 -1.88
CA LEU A 96 24.39 20.82 -1.91
C LEU A 96 25.50 20.30 -2.82
N THR A 97 25.63 20.86 -4.03
CA THR A 97 26.68 20.48 -4.99
C THR A 97 28.07 20.64 -4.36
N LEU A 98 28.34 21.78 -3.71
CA LEU A 98 29.61 22.02 -3.05
C LEU A 98 29.89 21.04 -1.90
N GLY A 99 28.89 20.73 -1.08
CA GLY A 99 29.04 19.78 0.04
C GLY A 99 29.30 18.36 -0.45
N LEU A 100 28.57 17.92 -1.48
CA LEU A 100 28.80 16.63 -2.12
C LEU A 100 30.22 16.57 -2.69
N LEU A 101 30.62 17.56 -3.49
CA LEU A 101 31.97 17.66 -4.07
C LEU A 101 33.07 17.64 -3.00
N ALA A 102 32.90 18.43 -1.94
CA ALA A 102 33.87 18.50 -0.85
C ALA A 102 34.00 17.18 -0.10
N SER A 103 32.92 16.41 -0.03
CA SER A 103 32.93 15.10 0.61
C SER A 103 33.42 13.97 -0.32
N ASP A 104 33.33 14.10 -1.65
CA ASP A 104 33.34 12.93 -2.55
C ASP A 104 34.70 12.21 -2.76
N HIS A 105 35.82 12.88 -2.52
CA HIS A 105 37.15 12.28 -2.63
C HIS A 105 37.98 12.51 -1.37
N GLN A 106 38.70 11.47 -0.93
CA GLN A 106 39.57 11.56 0.24
C GLN A 106 40.72 12.52 -0.04
N LEU A 107 40.80 13.59 0.76
CA LEU A 107 41.89 14.53 0.68
C LEU A 107 43.06 14.00 1.51
N ARG A 108 44.24 13.86 0.91
CA ARG A 108 45.47 13.54 1.66
C ARG A 108 46.06 14.84 2.21
N MET A 109 46.04 15.01 3.53
CA MET A 109 46.30 16.29 4.17
C MET A 109 47.23 16.09 5.37
N THR A 110 48.26 16.92 5.50
CA THR A 110 49.16 16.95 6.67
C THR A 110 48.87 18.11 7.62
N SER A 111 48.06 19.09 7.23
CA SER A 111 47.58 20.20 8.07
C SER A 111 46.28 20.84 7.54
N LEU A 112 45.51 21.53 8.39
CA LEU A 112 44.27 22.24 8.02
C LEU A 112 44.50 23.43 7.06
N ALA A 113 45.63 24.12 7.17
CA ALA A 113 45.97 25.24 6.28
C ALA A 113 46.34 24.77 4.86
N GLU A 114 46.99 23.60 4.75
CA GLU A 114 47.19 22.88 3.50
C GLU A 114 45.85 22.37 2.97
N GLY A 115 45.01 21.87 3.89
CA GLY A 115 43.56 21.64 3.79
C GLY A 115 42.84 22.53 2.80
N ARG A 116 42.79 23.79 3.19
CA ARG A 116 42.11 24.86 2.47
C ARG A 116 42.60 25.04 1.03
N ARG A 117 43.91 24.96 0.79
CA ARG A 117 44.49 25.20 -0.55
C ARG A 117 44.32 24.00 -1.47
N THR A 118 44.30 22.80 -0.91
CA THR A 118 44.11 21.56 -1.66
C THR A 118 42.64 21.39 -2.03
N ILE A 119 41.70 21.59 -1.10
CA ILE A 119 40.25 21.52 -1.42
C ILE A 119 39.88 22.41 -2.59
N ARG A 120 40.31 23.67 -2.59
CA ARG A 120 39.92 24.59 -3.67
C ARG A 120 40.46 24.16 -5.03
N ARG A 121 41.68 23.59 -5.09
CA ARG A 121 42.29 23.11 -6.34
C ARG A 121 41.67 21.80 -6.81
N GLU A 122 41.45 20.87 -5.89
CA GLU A 122 40.84 19.57 -6.19
C GLU A 122 39.38 19.71 -6.61
N LEU A 123 38.61 20.60 -5.97
CA LEU A 123 37.22 20.89 -6.35
C LEU A 123 37.12 21.43 -7.78
N ASP A 124 37.99 22.38 -8.14
CA ASP A 124 38.02 22.96 -9.49
C ASP A 124 38.39 21.90 -10.55
N ALA A 125 39.45 21.11 -10.30
CA ALA A 125 39.89 20.05 -11.21
C ALA A 125 38.85 18.94 -11.38
N PHE A 126 38.21 18.54 -10.27
CA PHE A 126 37.21 17.50 -10.25
C PHE A 126 35.92 17.92 -10.96
N GLN A 127 35.47 19.17 -10.75
CA GLN A 127 34.34 19.71 -11.50
C GLN A 127 34.60 19.65 -13.00
N GLU A 128 35.78 20.09 -13.46
CA GLU A 128 36.16 20.05 -14.87
C GLU A 128 36.17 18.62 -15.42
N GLN A 129 36.69 17.65 -14.66
CA GLN A 129 36.72 16.24 -15.05
C GLN A 129 35.31 15.61 -15.11
N ALA A 130 34.46 15.90 -14.13
CA ALA A 130 33.09 15.41 -14.08
C ALA A 130 32.23 16.02 -15.19
N GLU A 131 32.39 17.32 -15.46
CA GLU A 131 31.74 17.99 -16.60
C GLU A 131 32.22 17.40 -17.94
N ALA A 132 33.52 17.11 -18.09
CA ALA A 132 34.06 16.53 -19.32
C ALA A 132 33.53 15.10 -19.58
N ARG A 133 33.39 14.28 -18.53
CA ARG A 133 32.96 12.88 -18.64
C ARG A 133 31.44 12.71 -18.68
N TYR A 134 30.71 13.47 -17.86
CA TYR A 134 29.28 13.27 -17.60
C TYR A 134 28.38 14.44 -18.01
N GLY A 135 28.98 15.59 -18.37
CA GLY A 135 28.28 16.83 -18.75
C GLY A 135 27.86 17.70 -17.57
N ASP A 136 27.68 17.14 -16.38
CA ASP A 136 27.45 17.81 -15.09
C ASP A 136 27.78 16.81 -13.95
N TYR A 137 28.29 17.29 -12.82
CA TYR A 137 28.61 16.48 -11.64
C TYR A 137 27.41 15.70 -11.10
N LEU A 138 26.25 16.36 -10.95
CA LEU A 138 25.06 15.67 -10.41
C LEU A 138 24.57 14.54 -11.33
N ALA A 139 24.92 14.58 -12.62
CA ALA A 139 24.58 13.52 -13.55
C ALA A 139 25.47 12.25 -13.39
N ALA A 140 26.66 12.37 -12.79
CA ALA A 140 27.54 11.22 -12.51
C ALA A 140 26.88 10.22 -11.55
N PHE A 141 26.04 10.71 -10.64
CA PHE A 141 25.31 9.87 -9.68
C PHE A 141 24.25 8.97 -10.32
N PHE A 142 23.83 9.23 -11.56
CA PHE A 142 22.93 8.33 -12.27
C PHE A 142 23.58 6.99 -12.67
N GLU A 143 24.90 6.97 -12.92
CA GLU A 143 25.61 5.72 -13.20
C GLU A 143 25.75 4.87 -11.93
N VAL A 144 25.99 5.52 -10.79
CA VAL A 144 26.16 4.87 -9.48
C VAL A 144 24.82 4.37 -8.93
N ALA A 145 23.72 5.07 -9.22
CA ALA A 145 22.40 4.75 -8.69
C ALA A 145 21.46 4.08 -9.71
N GLY A 146 22.00 3.47 -10.77
CA GLY A 146 21.23 2.95 -11.91
C GLY A 146 20.07 2.01 -11.57
N GLY A 147 20.07 1.38 -10.38
CA GLY A 147 18.96 0.56 -9.88
C GLY A 147 17.89 1.29 -9.04
N ALA A 148 18.17 2.49 -8.52
CA ALA A 148 17.25 3.25 -7.66
C ALA A 148 16.41 4.28 -8.42
N VAL A 149 16.84 4.64 -9.63
CA VAL A 149 16.07 5.45 -10.59
C VAL A 149 15.11 4.53 -11.35
N GLY A 150 14.25 3.84 -10.60
CA GLY A 150 13.15 3.07 -11.16
C GLY A 150 11.99 3.98 -11.60
N ALA A 151 11.01 3.40 -12.28
CA ALA A 151 9.69 4.01 -12.43
C ALA A 151 8.75 3.53 -11.31
N PRO A 152 7.66 4.24 -11.02
CA PRO A 152 6.57 3.68 -10.23
C PRO A 152 6.06 2.37 -10.85
N ASP A 153 5.77 1.37 -10.03
CA ASP A 153 5.15 0.13 -10.50
C ASP A 153 3.80 0.44 -11.16
N GLY A 154 3.63 0.01 -12.42
CA GLY A 154 2.42 0.31 -13.20
C GLY A 154 2.33 1.76 -13.70
N ALA A 155 3.44 2.51 -13.74
CA ALA A 155 3.46 3.88 -14.26
C ALA A 155 2.92 3.97 -15.70
N SER A 156 2.14 5.01 -15.97
CA SER A 156 1.65 5.28 -17.32
C SER A 156 2.79 5.69 -18.27
N THR A 157 2.52 5.61 -19.57
CA THR A 157 3.44 6.11 -20.61
C THR A 157 3.76 7.60 -20.43
N ALA A 158 2.80 8.40 -19.95
CA ALA A 158 2.99 9.82 -19.69
C ALA A 158 3.90 10.07 -18.47
N ALA A 159 3.69 9.34 -17.37
CA ALA A 159 4.55 9.42 -16.20
C ALA A 159 5.99 8.99 -16.53
N LEU A 160 6.16 7.93 -17.31
CA LEU A 160 7.47 7.46 -17.79
C LEU A 160 8.15 8.50 -18.68
N ALA A 161 7.42 9.16 -19.58
CA ALA A 161 7.96 10.21 -20.43
C ALA A 161 8.45 11.42 -19.61
N LEU A 162 7.66 11.83 -18.61
CA LEU A 162 8.03 12.92 -17.69
C LEU A 162 9.26 12.57 -16.85
N LEU A 163 9.34 11.34 -16.33
CA LEU A 163 10.50 10.86 -15.59
C LEU A 163 11.75 10.84 -16.47
N ARG A 164 11.66 10.27 -17.67
CA ARG A 164 12.77 10.27 -18.63
C ARG A 164 13.22 11.68 -18.98
N ASP A 165 12.30 12.63 -19.13
CA ASP A 165 12.64 14.03 -19.37
C ASP A 165 13.35 14.69 -18.19
N ALA A 166 12.92 14.40 -16.95
CA ALA A 166 13.62 14.85 -15.74
C ALA A 166 15.05 14.28 -15.64
N LEU A 167 15.27 13.08 -16.17
CA LEU A 167 16.57 12.40 -16.19
C LEU A 167 17.45 12.80 -17.39
N ARG A 168 16.93 13.51 -18.40
CA ARG A 168 17.71 13.86 -19.60
C ARG A 168 18.93 14.68 -19.22
N ARG A 169 20.10 14.24 -19.72
CA ARG A 169 21.39 14.91 -19.57
C ARG A 169 21.33 16.27 -20.26
N GLY A 170 21.28 17.34 -19.47
CA GLY A 170 21.55 18.68 -19.98
C GLY A 170 23.05 18.85 -20.17
N ARG A 171 23.49 19.31 -21.34
CA ARG A 171 24.87 19.81 -21.49
C ARG A 171 24.97 21.08 -20.64
N ARG A 172 25.78 21.06 -19.59
CA ARG A 172 26.08 22.24 -18.78
C ARG A 172 27.55 22.61 -18.95
N ARG A 173 27.80 23.92 -18.97
CA ARG A 173 28.98 24.54 -18.37
C ARG A 173 28.45 25.40 -17.25
N LEU A 174 28.86 25.15 -16.01
CA LEU A 174 28.57 26.08 -14.92
C LEU A 174 29.21 27.44 -15.27
N PRO A 175 28.53 28.59 -15.10
CA PRO A 175 29.20 29.88 -15.22
C PRO A 175 30.33 29.90 -14.18
N GLY A 176 31.55 30.12 -14.65
CA GLY A 176 32.75 29.94 -13.85
C GLY A 176 32.73 30.68 -12.51
N ARG A 177 33.32 30.01 -11.51
CA ARG A 177 33.85 30.56 -10.25
C ARG A 177 32.88 31.44 -9.45
N LYS A 178 32.06 30.84 -8.58
CA LYS A 178 31.48 31.56 -7.41
C LYS A 178 30.85 30.64 -6.33
N PHE A 179 31.54 29.56 -5.95
CA PHE A 179 31.18 28.81 -4.72
C PHE A 179 31.43 29.57 -3.42
N THR A 180 32.00 30.78 -3.48
CA THR A 180 32.33 31.57 -2.28
C THR A 180 31.12 31.83 -1.40
N GLY A 181 29.96 32.18 -1.98
CA GLY A 181 28.72 32.37 -1.21
C GLY A 181 28.20 31.08 -0.59
N SER A 182 28.32 29.95 -1.30
CA SER A 182 27.95 28.63 -0.78
C SER A 182 28.89 28.16 0.33
N ALA A 183 30.20 28.39 0.20
CA ALA A 183 31.18 28.08 1.23
C ALA A 183 30.94 28.90 2.50
N THR A 184 30.58 30.18 2.37
CA THR A 184 30.26 31.03 3.53
C THR A 184 29.11 30.47 4.37
N TRP A 185 28.12 29.84 3.72
CA TRP A 185 27.02 29.19 4.43
C TRP A 185 27.51 28.04 5.31
N TYR A 186 28.46 27.22 4.83
CA TYR A 186 29.05 26.14 5.62
C TYR A 186 29.81 26.65 6.85
N GLY A 187 30.59 27.72 6.71
CA GLY A 187 31.27 28.34 7.87
C GLY A 187 30.31 28.96 8.91
N GLY A 188 29.03 29.15 8.57
CA GLY A 188 27.99 29.61 9.50
C GLY A 188 27.08 28.50 10.02
N HIS A 189 27.29 27.24 9.62
CA HIS A 189 26.38 26.14 9.95
C HIS A 189 26.59 25.67 11.40
N ARG A 190 25.49 25.47 12.15
CA ARG A 190 25.53 25.17 13.59
C ARG A 190 26.19 23.84 13.95
N LEU A 191 26.09 22.86 13.05
CA LEU A 191 26.67 21.53 13.25
C LEU A 191 28.18 21.48 12.98
N LEU A 192 28.75 22.52 12.34
CA LEU A 192 30.16 22.58 12.00
C LEU A 192 30.91 23.38 13.06
N HIS A 193 32.11 22.90 13.43
CA HIS A 193 32.91 23.56 14.45
C HIS A 193 33.69 24.73 13.86
N SER A 194 34.20 24.59 12.63
CA SER A 194 34.97 25.67 12.01
C SER A 194 34.07 26.79 11.48
N ARG A 195 34.41 28.02 11.87
CA ARG A 195 33.80 29.23 11.33
C ARG A 195 34.42 29.69 10.01
N ASP A 196 35.56 29.12 9.61
CA ASP A 196 36.14 29.41 8.30
C ASP A 196 35.39 28.62 7.21
N PRO A 197 34.90 29.29 6.15
CA PRO A 197 34.11 28.68 5.08
C PRO A 197 34.73 27.44 4.42
N TRP A 198 36.05 27.38 4.33
CA TRP A 198 36.76 26.32 3.60
C TRP A 198 37.26 25.23 4.55
N GLU A 199 37.65 25.59 5.77
CA GLU A 199 37.93 24.60 6.81
C GLU A 199 36.67 23.80 7.18
N ALA A 200 35.49 24.43 7.18
CA ALA A 200 34.21 23.76 7.33
C ALA A 200 33.99 22.66 6.25
N LEU A 201 34.48 22.87 5.03
CA LEU A 201 34.44 21.86 3.96
C LEU A 201 35.49 20.76 4.15
N VAL A 202 36.66 21.08 4.75
CA VAL A 202 37.64 20.07 5.18
C VAL A 202 37.03 19.18 6.24
N GLU A 203 36.31 19.76 7.20
CA GLU A 203 35.62 19.02 8.27
C GLU A 203 34.62 18.00 7.68
N LEU A 204 33.82 18.39 6.68
CA LEU A 204 32.92 17.46 5.97
C LEU A 204 33.67 16.30 5.28
N ASN A 205 34.85 16.58 4.71
CA ASN A 205 35.67 15.54 4.09
C ASN A 205 36.21 14.56 5.13
N LEU A 206 36.71 15.08 6.26
CA LEU A 206 37.22 14.27 7.37
C LEU A 206 36.12 13.39 7.95
N TRP A 207 34.92 13.93 8.20
CA TRP A 207 33.77 13.15 8.68
C TRP A 207 33.43 11.97 7.76
N ARG A 208 33.62 12.11 6.45
CA ARG A 208 33.32 11.04 5.50
C ARG A 208 34.38 9.94 5.48
N HIS A 209 35.66 10.31 5.55
CA HIS A 209 36.77 9.41 5.26
C HIS A 209 37.50 8.89 6.49
N GLU A 210 37.46 9.65 7.58
CA GLU A 210 38.16 9.37 8.84
C GLU A 210 37.20 9.37 10.04
N GLY A 211 35.97 9.85 9.86
CA GLY A 211 34.94 9.94 10.91
C GLY A 211 34.25 8.62 11.22
N ASP A 212 33.56 8.61 12.36
CA ASP A 212 32.75 7.48 12.82
C ASP A 212 31.31 7.51 12.25
N ALA A 213 30.46 6.59 12.70
CA ALA A 213 29.06 6.54 12.26
C ALA A 213 28.27 7.82 12.59
N HIS A 214 28.61 8.51 13.70
CA HIS A 214 27.95 9.73 14.12
C HIS A 214 28.38 10.92 13.25
N ASP A 215 29.67 10.99 12.90
CA ASP A 215 30.16 11.99 11.94
C ASP A 215 29.56 11.80 10.54
N LEU A 216 29.36 10.56 10.11
CA LEU A 216 28.63 10.27 8.86
C LEU A 216 27.16 10.72 8.91
N GLU A 217 26.48 10.57 10.05
CA GLU A 217 25.13 11.09 10.24
C GLU A 217 25.09 12.62 10.24
N ARG A 218 26.06 13.28 10.90
CA ARG A 218 26.20 14.74 10.88
C ARG A 218 26.45 15.26 9.47
N LEU A 219 27.32 14.62 8.70
CA LEU A 219 27.57 14.93 7.29
C LEU A 219 26.26 14.88 6.50
N ASP A 220 25.53 13.77 6.57
CA ASP A 220 24.27 13.63 5.84
C ASP A 220 23.28 14.73 6.29
N HIS A 221 23.18 15.02 7.59
CA HIS A 221 22.32 16.09 8.11
C HIS A 221 22.65 17.47 7.52
N VAL A 222 23.94 17.85 7.51
CA VAL A 222 24.38 19.12 6.90
C VAL A 222 24.03 19.17 5.40
N LEU A 223 24.14 18.06 4.68
CA LEU A 223 23.77 17.99 3.26
C LEU A 223 22.25 18.17 3.04
N PHE A 224 21.40 17.66 3.93
CA PHE A 224 19.95 17.93 3.88
C PHE A 224 19.65 19.41 4.15
N SER A 225 20.27 20.02 5.16
CA SER A 225 20.13 21.46 5.42
C SER A 225 20.59 22.30 4.23
N ALA A 226 21.69 21.93 3.57
CA ALA A 226 22.17 22.60 2.36
C ALA A 226 21.17 22.49 1.20
N PHE A 227 20.54 21.32 1.03
CA PHE A 227 19.50 21.09 0.02
C PHE A 227 18.25 21.94 0.27
N LEU A 228 17.74 21.96 1.50
CA LEU A 228 16.57 22.76 1.87
C LEU A 228 16.85 24.27 1.74
N GLU A 229 18.04 24.71 2.11
CA GLU A 229 18.46 26.11 1.96
C GLU A 229 18.55 26.54 0.49
N ASP A 230 19.04 25.67 -0.39
CA ASP A 230 19.04 25.94 -1.83
C ASP A 230 17.61 26.07 -2.38
N LEU A 231 16.66 25.26 -1.90
CA LEU A 231 15.24 25.40 -2.26
C LEU A 231 14.66 26.74 -1.80
N ARG A 232 14.93 27.17 -0.55
CA ARG A 232 14.50 28.50 -0.05
C ARG A 232 15.08 29.62 -0.91
N SER A 233 16.39 29.60 -1.13
CA SER A 233 17.11 30.59 -1.94
C SER A 233 16.61 30.69 -3.39
N ASN A 234 16.09 29.59 -3.95
CA ASN A 234 15.48 29.62 -5.28
C ASN A 234 14.16 30.40 -5.27
N THR A 235 13.34 30.29 -4.22
CA THR A 235 12.02 30.94 -4.16
C THR A 235 12.07 32.47 -4.04
N ASP A 236 13.20 33.02 -3.57
CA ASP A 236 13.40 34.47 -3.44
C ASP A 236 13.61 35.17 -4.79
N ARG A 237 13.88 34.42 -5.87
CA ARG A 237 14.22 34.98 -7.18
C ARG A 237 13.01 35.05 -8.11
N SER A 238 12.96 36.11 -8.92
CA SER A 238 11.92 36.25 -9.95
C SER A 238 11.96 35.11 -10.97
N PHE A 239 10.76 34.65 -11.38
CA PHE A 239 10.54 33.55 -12.33
C PHE A 239 11.10 32.19 -11.87
N MET A 240 11.35 32.00 -10.57
CA MET A 240 11.65 30.68 -10.03
C MET A 240 10.39 29.96 -9.57
N PRO A 241 10.42 28.61 -9.51
CA PRO A 241 9.35 27.83 -8.93
C PRO A 241 9.16 28.20 -7.45
N ARG A 242 7.90 28.34 -7.03
CA ARG A 242 7.54 28.67 -5.62
C ARG A 242 7.26 27.43 -4.75
N SER A 243 7.07 26.28 -5.37
CA SER A 243 6.77 25.01 -4.72
C SER A 243 7.39 23.86 -5.52
N TYR A 244 7.81 22.82 -4.82
CA TYR A 244 8.47 21.64 -5.39
C TYR A 244 7.75 20.37 -4.93
N LEU A 245 7.75 19.32 -5.74
CA LEU A 245 7.13 18.04 -5.41
C LEU A 245 8.19 16.93 -5.28
N LEU A 246 8.23 16.26 -4.14
CA LEU A 246 9.08 15.10 -3.90
C LEU A 246 8.23 13.85 -3.69
N LEU A 247 8.48 12.82 -4.50
CA LEU A 247 7.80 11.53 -4.45
C LEU A 247 8.78 10.42 -4.05
N LEU A 248 8.54 9.76 -2.92
CA LEU A 248 9.43 8.75 -2.35
C LEU A 248 8.69 7.41 -2.26
N ASP A 249 9.00 6.47 -3.15
CA ASP A 249 8.40 5.13 -3.11
C ASP A 249 9.21 4.18 -2.23
N ASN A 250 8.52 3.26 -1.54
CA ASN A 250 9.11 2.23 -0.67
C ASN A 250 9.97 2.78 0.48
N SER A 251 9.50 3.83 1.16
CA SER A 251 10.24 4.51 2.24
C SER A 251 10.40 3.68 3.54
N HIS A 252 9.84 2.47 3.60
CA HIS A 252 10.05 1.54 4.71
C HIS A 252 11.40 0.83 4.68
N THR A 253 12.16 0.92 3.59
CA THR A 253 13.52 0.35 3.57
C THR A 253 14.42 1.09 4.55
N GLU A 254 15.53 0.46 4.95
CA GLU A 254 16.50 1.07 5.86
C GLU A 254 16.93 2.47 5.39
N TYR A 255 17.31 2.59 4.11
CA TYR A 255 17.72 3.86 3.51
C TYR A 255 16.57 4.86 3.37
N GLY A 256 15.36 4.39 3.07
CA GLY A 256 14.18 5.26 2.99
C GLY A 256 13.78 5.85 4.34
N ARG A 257 13.84 5.04 5.40
CA ARG A 257 13.63 5.48 6.78
C ARG A 257 14.65 6.54 7.17
N ARG A 258 15.93 6.24 6.96
CA ARG A 258 17.03 7.19 7.24
C ARG A 258 16.87 8.49 6.46
N PHE A 259 16.47 8.43 5.19
CA PHE A 259 16.22 9.62 4.37
C PHE A 259 15.09 10.49 4.94
N LEU A 260 13.93 9.89 5.27
CA LEU A 260 12.80 10.61 5.85
C LEU A 260 13.12 11.20 7.22
N ASP A 261 13.86 10.45 8.05
CA ASP A 261 14.27 10.90 9.38
C ASP A 261 15.19 12.12 9.29
N LEU A 262 16.19 12.09 8.41
CA LEU A 262 17.06 13.24 8.17
C LEU A 262 16.31 14.44 7.61
N LEU A 263 15.38 14.23 6.67
CA LEU A 263 14.56 15.31 6.10
C LEU A 263 13.70 16.00 7.17
N ILE A 264 13.03 15.21 8.01
CA ILE A 264 12.13 15.72 9.06
C ILE A 264 12.93 16.43 10.15
N ARG A 265 14.05 15.85 10.60
CA ARG A 265 14.95 16.49 11.57
C ARG A 265 15.48 17.82 11.04
N SER A 266 15.95 17.86 9.79
CA SER A 266 16.44 19.10 9.17
C SER A 266 15.35 20.18 9.10
N ARG A 267 14.11 19.79 8.80
CA ARG A 267 12.95 20.70 8.81
C ARG A 267 12.64 21.24 10.19
N HIS A 268 12.63 20.37 11.19
CA HIS A 268 12.37 20.73 12.57
C HIS A 268 13.45 21.67 13.10
N ASP A 269 14.73 21.33 12.90
CA ASP A 269 15.86 22.14 13.32
C ASP A 269 15.84 23.53 12.66
N ASP A 270 15.58 23.60 11.36
CA ASP A 270 15.51 24.89 10.67
C ASP A 270 14.31 25.74 11.13
N ALA A 271 13.11 25.16 11.16
CA ALA A 271 11.88 25.93 11.40
C ALA A 271 11.61 26.22 12.89
N VAL A 272 11.94 25.28 13.77
CA VAL A 272 11.62 25.36 15.21
C VAL A 272 12.83 25.81 16.00
N VAL A 273 14.00 25.18 15.82
CA VAL A 273 15.20 25.49 16.61
C VAL A 273 15.93 26.75 16.09
N ALA A 274 15.97 26.94 14.78
CA ALA A 274 16.61 28.11 14.16
C ALA A 274 15.65 29.26 13.88
N GLY A 275 14.33 29.01 13.90
CA GLY A 275 13.32 30.02 13.57
C GLY A 275 13.39 30.49 12.12
N ALA A 276 13.97 29.68 11.23
CA ALA A 276 14.03 29.97 9.80
C ALA A 276 12.67 29.77 9.13
N VAL A 277 12.52 30.33 7.93
CA VAL A 277 11.32 30.09 7.11
C VAL A 277 11.27 28.63 6.63
N CYS A 278 10.06 28.07 6.50
CA CYS A 278 9.91 26.70 6.01
C CYS A 278 10.36 26.57 4.54
N ASP A 279 10.72 25.34 4.17
CA ASP A 279 11.09 25.03 2.79
C ASP A 279 9.84 24.85 1.89
N PRO A 280 9.97 25.11 0.58
CA PRO A 280 8.87 25.02 -0.39
C PRO A 280 8.55 23.59 -0.88
N LEU A 281 9.04 22.54 -0.21
CA LEU A 281 8.94 21.16 -0.68
C LEU A 281 7.66 20.48 -0.16
N THR A 282 6.83 19.99 -1.07
CA THR A 282 5.74 19.07 -0.77
C THR A 282 6.26 17.65 -0.91
N VAL A 283 6.14 16.83 0.13
CA VAL A 283 6.68 15.46 0.15
C VAL A 283 5.53 14.47 0.23
N VAL A 284 5.50 13.52 -0.71
CA VAL A 284 4.60 12.37 -0.69
C VAL A 284 5.46 11.11 -0.68
N ALA A 285 5.44 10.40 0.44
CA ALA A 285 6.15 9.15 0.64
C ALA A 285 5.16 7.98 0.67
N SER A 286 5.58 6.80 0.24
CA SER A 286 4.81 5.56 0.43
C SER A 286 5.56 4.60 1.35
N SER A 287 4.79 3.82 2.11
CA SER A 287 5.32 2.76 2.94
C SER A 287 4.36 1.57 2.96
N ASN A 288 4.90 0.37 2.68
CA ASN A 288 4.17 -0.88 2.83
C ASN A 288 4.47 -1.62 4.14
N ARG A 289 5.22 -0.97 5.04
CA ARG A 289 5.42 -1.46 6.40
C ARG A 289 5.20 -0.36 7.43
N TRP A 290 4.97 -0.75 8.67
CA TRP A 290 5.09 0.12 9.81
C TRP A 290 6.52 0.67 9.92
N LEU A 291 6.67 1.93 10.32
CA LEU A 291 7.97 2.54 10.54
C LEU A 291 8.37 2.37 12.01
N PRO A 292 9.52 1.76 12.33
CA PRO A 292 9.91 1.47 13.72
C PRO A 292 9.95 2.70 14.63
N ARG A 293 10.24 3.88 14.08
CA ARG A 293 10.24 5.14 14.84
C ARG A 293 8.87 5.53 15.40
N TRP A 294 7.79 4.96 14.88
CA TRP A 294 6.43 5.16 15.39
C TRP A 294 6.12 4.23 16.58
N GLY A 295 7.10 3.46 17.06
CA GLY A 295 6.92 2.48 18.12
C GLY A 295 6.36 1.16 17.60
N PRO A 296 5.70 0.36 18.46
CA PRO A 296 5.07 -0.90 18.06
C PRO A 296 3.94 -0.68 17.04
N ALA A 297 3.76 -1.61 16.11
CA ALA A 297 2.70 -1.53 15.09
C ALA A 297 1.26 -1.71 15.63
N THR A 298 1.08 -1.76 16.95
CA THR A 298 -0.23 -1.51 17.56
C THR A 298 -0.66 -0.05 17.39
N GLY A 299 0.31 0.87 17.27
CA GLY A 299 0.06 2.31 17.20
C GLY A 299 -0.18 2.97 18.56
N ASP A 300 -0.19 2.21 19.67
CA ASP A 300 -0.56 2.72 21.00
C ASP A 300 0.37 3.83 21.52
N GLN A 301 1.62 3.84 21.04
CA GLN A 301 2.66 4.78 21.46
C GLN A 301 2.83 5.96 20.49
N TRP A 302 2.12 5.95 19.35
CA TRP A 302 2.29 6.97 18.33
C TRP A 302 1.21 8.05 18.46
N PRO A 303 1.56 9.35 18.48
CA PRO A 303 0.59 10.41 18.75
C PRO A 303 -0.39 10.65 17.58
N TRP A 304 -0.20 10.00 16.44
CA TRP A 304 -1.06 10.13 15.27
C TRP A 304 -2.13 9.05 15.20
N GLN A 305 -3.35 9.46 14.89
CA GLN A 305 -4.40 8.55 14.43
C GLN A 305 -4.32 8.37 12.90
N LEU A 306 -4.32 7.13 12.42
CA LEU A 306 -4.34 6.85 10.98
C LEU A 306 -5.57 7.45 10.30
N ARG A 307 -5.36 8.24 9.25
CA ARG A 307 -6.42 8.88 8.47
C ARG A 307 -6.68 8.15 7.15
N GLY A 308 -7.91 8.19 6.67
CA GLY A 308 -8.26 7.71 5.33
C GLY A 308 -8.03 8.79 4.27
N PRO A 309 -7.86 8.40 2.99
CA PRO A 309 -7.60 9.35 1.90
C PRO A 309 -8.76 10.32 1.66
N ASP A 310 -9.99 9.97 2.02
CA ASP A 310 -11.17 10.81 1.79
C ASP A 310 -11.25 12.00 2.76
N ARG A 311 -10.53 11.95 3.90
CA ARG A 311 -10.44 13.05 4.89
C ARG A 311 -9.18 13.89 4.72
N ALA A 312 -8.33 13.53 3.75
CA ALA A 312 -7.03 14.15 3.56
C ALA A 312 -7.17 15.64 3.16
N SER A 313 -6.72 16.54 4.03
CA SER A 313 -6.69 17.99 3.78
C SER A 313 -5.63 18.67 4.64
N LEU A 314 -5.17 19.86 4.25
CA LEU A 314 -4.26 20.64 5.08
C LEU A 314 -4.87 20.99 6.44
N THR A 315 -6.17 21.28 6.47
CA THR A 315 -6.91 21.58 7.70
C THR A 315 -6.90 20.40 8.66
N ASP A 316 -7.23 19.19 8.18
CA ASP A 316 -7.21 17.98 9.02
C ASP A 316 -5.81 17.70 9.60
N TRP A 317 -4.75 17.93 8.82
CA TRP A 317 -3.38 17.84 9.33
C TRP A 317 -3.08 18.87 10.42
N GLN A 318 -3.46 20.14 10.23
CA GLN A 318 -3.20 21.20 11.19
C GLN A 318 -3.94 21.00 12.52
N GLU A 319 -5.17 20.48 12.47
CA GLU A 319 -6.01 20.24 13.64
C GLU A 319 -5.53 19.06 14.51
N HIS A 320 -4.91 18.05 13.89
CA HIS A 320 -4.60 16.79 14.56
C HIS A 320 -3.11 16.50 14.73
N ARG A 321 -2.24 17.38 14.24
CA ARG A 321 -0.80 17.20 14.42
C ARG A 321 -0.37 17.36 15.88
N PRO A 322 0.66 16.60 16.31
CA PRO A 322 1.31 16.81 17.59
C PRO A 322 1.82 18.25 17.77
N THR A 323 2.22 18.58 18.99
CA THR A 323 2.83 19.88 19.31
C THR A 323 4.06 20.15 18.45
N ARG A 324 4.26 21.42 18.10
CA ARG A 324 5.34 21.88 17.21
C ARG A 324 6.75 21.55 17.72
N ASP A 325 6.90 21.33 19.02
CA ASP A 325 8.16 20.96 19.67
C ASP A 325 8.59 19.51 19.40
N SER A 326 7.72 18.68 18.82
CA SER A 326 8.05 17.32 18.41
C SER A 326 8.34 17.24 16.91
N ASP A 327 9.37 16.50 16.52
CA ASP A 327 9.64 16.10 15.13
C ASP A 327 8.42 15.43 14.48
N ASP A 328 7.54 14.82 15.27
CA ASP A 328 6.37 14.12 14.74
C ASP A 328 5.27 15.05 14.21
N THR A 329 5.37 16.36 14.46
CA THR A 329 4.45 17.37 13.92
C THR A 329 4.42 17.40 12.39
N TRP A 330 5.49 16.94 11.73
CA TRP A 330 5.64 17.01 10.27
C TRP A 330 4.98 15.85 9.54
N TRP A 331 4.68 14.74 10.22
CA TRP A 331 4.05 13.59 9.58
C TRP A 331 2.59 13.87 9.22
N TYR A 332 2.11 13.26 8.15
CA TYR A 332 0.68 13.11 7.91
C TYR A 332 0.37 11.74 7.31
N PRO A 333 0.07 10.73 8.16
CA PRO A 333 -0.14 9.35 7.72
C PRO A 333 -1.53 9.10 7.16
N LEU A 334 -1.58 8.65 5.91
CA LEU A 334 -2.80 8.31 5.19
C LEU A 334 -2.84 6.81 4.88
N ARG A 335 -3.69 6.06 5.59
CA ARG A 335 -3.96 4.65 5.29
C ARG A 335 -4.78 4.54 4.02
N LEU A 336 -4.14 4.00 2.99
CA LEU A 336 -4.74 3.68 1.70
C LEU A 336 -5.79 2.57 1.84
N ARG A 337 -7.07 2.95 1.86
CA ARG A 337 -8.18 1.98 1.78
C ARG A 337 -8.24 1.28 0.42
N ASP A 338 -8.88 0.13 0.37
CA ASP A 338 -9.19 -0.58 -0.86
C ASP A 338 -10.27 0.16 -1.68
N LEU A 339 -10.40 -0.22 -2.95
CA LEU A 339 -11.37 0.36 -3.87
C LEU A 339 -12.78 -0.13 -3.52
N ASN A 340 -13.74 0.79 -3.45
CA ASN A 340 -15.14 0.39 -3.36
C ASN A 340 -15.64 -0.13 -4.72
N LEU A 341 -16.87 -0.67 -4.74
CA LEU A 341 -17.46 -1.23 -5.96
C LEU A 341 -17.52 -0.22 -7.13
N ASP A 342 -17.89 1.02 -6.86
CA ASP A 342 -18.00 2.05 -7.91
C ASP A 342 -16.62 2.41 -8.47
N GLU A 343 -15.59 2.43 -7.63
CA GLU A 343 -14.20 2.64 -8.04
C GLU A 343 -13.67 1.46 -8.86
N VAL A 344 -14.05 0.22 -8.53
CA VAL A 344 -13.75 -0.96 -9.37
C VAL A 344 -14.44 -0.87 -10.73
N ARG A 345 -15.71 -0.47 -10.79
CA ARG A 345 -16.44 -0.24 -12.05
C ARG A 345 -15.73 0.78 -12.94
N ILE A 346 -15.39 1.92 -12.35
CA ILE A 346 -14.67 3.00 -13.05
C ILE A 346 -13.30 2.51 -13.53
N ARG A 347 -12.57 1.73 -12.72
CA ARG A 347 -11.29 1.16 -13.15
C ARG A 347 -11.47 0.29 -14.39
N MET A 348 -12.47 -0.58 -14.41
CA MET A 348 -12.78 -1.42 -15.58
C MET A 348 -13.15 -0.59 -16.81
N GLU A 349 -13.95 0.48 -16.64
CA GLU A 349 -14.29 1.42 -17.72
C GLU A 349 -13.07 2.18 -18.27
N LEU A 350 -12.04 2.41 -17.46
CA LEU A 350 -10.80 3.06 -17.91
C LEU A 350 -9.89 2.10 -18.67
N GLU A 351 -9.80 0.85 -18.21
CA GLU A 351 -9.10 -0.19 -18.96
C GLU A 351 -9.76 -0.42 -20.31
N LEU A 352 -11.10 -0.35 -20.38
CA LEU A 352 -11.87 -0.48 -21.63
C LEU A 352 -11.42 0.51 -22.72
N ARG A 353 -11.00 1.72 -22.36
CA ARG A 353 -10.52 2.73 -23.32
C ARG A 353 -9.25 2.29 -24.05
N HIS A 354 -8.45 1.46 -23.40
CA HIS A 354 -7.20 0.93 -23.93
C HIS A 354 -7.38 -0.50 -24.47
N HIS A 355 -8.39 -1.21 -23.96
CA HIS A 355 -8.67 -2.64 -24.19
C HIS A 355 -10.17 -2.87 -24.42
N PRO A 356 -10.67 -2.67 -25.66
CA PRO A 356 -12.09 -2.80 -26.01
C PRO A 356 -12.67 -4.21 -25.76
N ASP A 357 -11.80 -5.23 -25.78
CA ASP A 357 -12.06 -6.63 -25.48
C ASP A 357 -12.64 -6.86 -24.07
N LEU A 358 -12.44 -5.92 -23.15
CA LEU A 358 -13.01 -5.99 -21.80
C LEU A 358 -14.50 -5.62 -21.71
N ALA A 359 -15.12 -5.12 -22.79
CA ALA A 359 -16.50 -4.63 -22.78
C ALA A 359 -17.51 -5.65 -22.19
N PRO A 360 -17.48 -6.94 -22.57
CA PRO A 360 -18.43 -7.94 -22.06
C PRO A 360 -18.30 -8.17 -20.55
N PHE A 361 -17.12 -7.90 -19.98
CA PHE A 361 -16.79 -8.22 -18.59
C PHE A 361 -17.06 -7.07 -17.62
N THR A 362 -17.45 -5.88 -18.09
CA THR A 362 -17.80 -4.73 -17.23
C THR A 362 -18.87 -5.07 -16.19
N ARG A 363 -19.82 -5.95 -16.53
CA ARG A 363 -20.84 -6.49 -15.61
C ARG A 363 -20.27 -7.32 -14.45
N LEU A 364 -19.05 -7.85 -14.59
CA LEU A 364 -18.37 -8.65 -13.56
C LEU A 364 -17.72 -7.79 -12.47
N ALA A 365 -17.81 -6.47 -12.52
CA ALA A 365 -17.27 -5.59 -11.48
C ALA A 365 -17.69 -5.99 -10.04
N PRO A 366 -18.95 -6.38 -9.77
CA PRO A 366 -19.33 -6.86 -8.44
C PRO A 366 -18.64 -8.17 -8.05
N PHE A 367 -18.46 -9.11 -8.98
CA PHE A 367 -17.69 -10.34 -8.76
C PHE A 367 -16.22 -10.01 -8.44
N VAL A 368 -15.57 -9.18 -9.26
CA VAL A 368 -14.17 -8.78 -9.08
C VAL A 368 -13.97 -8.10 -7.73
N HIS A 369 -14.87 -7.19 -7.36
CA HIS A 369 -14.85 -6.52 -6.06
C HIS A 369 -15.03 -7.51 -4.90
N ARG A 370 -16.03 -8.42 -4.95
CA ARG A 370 -16.20 -9.44 -3.90
C ARG A 370 -14.96 -10.34 -3.76
N LEU A 371 -14.38 -10.76 -4.87
CA LEU A 371 -13.23 -11.65 -4.93
C LEU A 371 -11.99 -10.99 -4.31
N THR A 372 -11.71 -9.76 -4.70
CA THR A 372 -10.47 -9.04 -4.33
C THR A 372 -10.60 -8.13 -3.11
N ALA A 373 -11.83 -7.92 -2.62
CA ALA A 373 -12.19 -6.86 -1.68
C ALA A 373 -11.76 -5.45 -2.12
N GLY A 374 -11.49 -5.26 -3.42
CA GLY A 374 -11.10 -3.97 -3.98
C GLY A 374 -9.61 -3.64 -3.88
N LEU A 375 -8.75 -4.57 -3.46
CA LEU A 375 -7.30 -4.31 -3.44
C LEU A 375 -6.81 -3.97 -4.86
N PRO A 376 -6.27 -2.77 -5.13
CA PRO A 376 -6.01 -2.29 -6.50
C PRO A 376 -5.19 -3.26 -7.35
N ARG A 377 -4.09 -3.80 -6.80
CA ARG A 377 -3.26 -4.76 -7.53
C ARG A 377 -3.99 -6.07 -7.85
N ALA A 378 -4.83 -6.54 -6.94
CA ALA A 378 -5.61 -7.76 -7.17
C ALA A 378 -6.67 -7.56 -8.27
N VAL A 379 -7.33 -6.39 -8.28
CA VAL A 379 -8.24 -6.00 -9.36
C VAL A 379 -7.49 -5.99 -10.69
N SER A 380 -6.34 -5.32 -10.77
CA SER A 380 -5.54 -5.27 -12.00
C SER A 380 -5.07 -6.65 -12.47
N GLN A 381 -4.69 -7.54 -11.55
CA GLN A 381 -4.29 -8.91 -11.88
C GLN A 381 -5.46 -9.73 -12.46
N VAL A 382 -6.67 -9.60 -11.89
CA VAL A 382 -7.85 -10.30 -12.42
C VAL A 382 -8.22 -9.78 -13.81
N LEU A 383 -8.17 -8.47 -14.03
CA LEU A 383 -8.43 -7.88 -15.35
C LEU A 383 -7.38 -8.31 -16.39
N GLU A 384 -6.13 -8.46 -15.99
CA GLU A 384 -5.09 -8.99 -16.87
C GLU A 384 -5.34 -10.46 -17.24
N VAL A 385 -5.85 -11.29 -16.32
CA VAL A 385 -6.28 -12.66 -16.65
C VAL A 385 -7.43 -12.65 -17.67
N PHE A 386 -8.41 -11.75 -17.52
CA PHE A 386 -9.51 -11.63 -18.48
C PHE A 386 -9.01 -11.30 -19.89
N ARG A 387 -7.95 -10.51 -20.01
CA ARG A 387 -7.32 -10.20 -21.30
C ARG A 387 -6.52 -11.34 -21.89
N GLN A 388 -5.83 -12.12 -21.05
CA GLN A 388 -4.89 -13.14 -21.51
C GLN A 388 -5.54 -14.50 -21.81
N SER A 389 -6.71 -14.79 -21.22
CA SER A 389 -7.28 -16.14 -21.16
C SER A 389 -8.65 -16.31 -21.84
N ASP A 390 -9.09 -15.32 -22.63
CA ASP A 390 -10.32 -15.32 -23.44
C ASP A 390 -11.56 -15.93 -22.73
N PRO A 391 -12.09 -15.29 -21.68
CA PRO A 391 -13.24 -15.80 -20.96
C PRO A 391 -14.52 -15.83 -21.82
N PRO A 392 -15.46 -16.75 -21.57
CA PRO A 392 -16.78 -16.72 -22.21
C PRO A 392 -17.46 -15.36 -22.00
N ALA A 393 -17.86 -14.72 -23.10
CA ALA A 393 -18.40 -13.36 -23.11
C ALA A 393 -19.88 -13.28 -22.71
N GLU A 394 -20.63 -14.36 -22.85
CA GLU A 394 -22.05 -14.45 -22.48
C GLU A 394 -22.21 -14.78 -20.99
N ASP A 395 -23.21 -14.18 -20.35
CA ASP A 395 -23.53 -14.50 -18.96
C ASP A 395 -24.27 -15.84 -18.94
N GLY A 396 -23.72 -16.80 -18.20
CA GLY A 396 -24.30 -18.12 -18.10
C GLY A 396 -23.40 -19.10 -17.38
N PHE A 397 -23.81 -20.36 -17.45
CA PHE A 397 -23.14 -21.48 -16.79
C PHE A 397 -21.67 -21.62 -17.19
N GLU A 398 -21.35 -21.43 -18.48
CA GLU A 398 -19.97 -21.55 -18.97
C GLU A 398 -19.06 -20.47 -18.40
N GLN A 399 -19.55 -19.23 -18.29
CA GLN A 399 -18.81 -18.14 -17.68
C GLN A 399 -18.58 -18.41 -16.18
N ASP A 400 -19.58 -18.90 -15.44
CA ASP A 400 -19.38 -19.24 -14.02
C ASP A 400 -18.35 -20.37 -13.85
N ARG A 401 -18.47 -21.45 -14.65
CA ARG A 401 -17.51 -22.55 -14.62
C ARG A 401 -16.10 -22.07 -14.94
N TRP A 402 -15.96 -21.15 -15.89
CA TRP A 402 -14.68 -20.54 -16.20
C TRP A 402 -14.16 -19.71 -15.01
N LEU A 403 -14.98 -18.84 -14.42
CA LEU A 403 -14.61 -17.99 -13.27
C LEU A 403 -14.20 -18.81 -12.05
N ARG A 404 -14.77 -20.00 -11.85
CA ARG A 404 -14.39 -20.94 -10.78
C ARG A 404 -12.95 -21.42 -10.86
N THR A 405 -12.40 -21.48 -12.06
CA THR A 405 -11.01 -21.91 -12.33
C THR A 405 -10.03 -20.74 -12.36
N LEU A 406 -10.50 -19.51 -12.07
CA LEU A 406 -9.70 -18.28 -12.10
C LEU A 406 -8.40 -18.35 -11.27
N PRO A 407 -8.35 -18.96 -10.05
CA PRO A 407 -7.12 -19.05 -9.28
C PRO A 407 -5.96 -19.75 -10.01
N ASP A 408 -6.30 -20.75 -10.81
CA ASP A 408 -5.36 -21.60 -11.54
C ASP A 408 -5.01 -21.04 -12.93
N ARG A 409 -5.70 -19.99 -13.37
CA ARG A 409 -5.42 -19.34 -14.66
C ARG A 409 -4.05 -18.69 -14.64
N THR A 410 -3.35 -18.83 -15.75
CA THR A 410 -1.99 -18.35 -15.89
C THR A 410 -1.98 -16.84 -16.11
N LEU A 411 -1.05 -16.19 -15.43
CA LEU A 411 -0.73 -14.79 -15.60
C LEU A 411 0.72 -14.69 -16.07
N ARG A 412 0.95 -14.06 -17.21
CA ARG A 412 2.30 -13.78 -17.70
C ARG A 412 2.86 -12.57 -16.94
N ASN A 413 3.99 -12.77 -16.25
CA ASN A 413 4.71 -11.71 -15.54
C ASN A 413 6.16 -11.68 -16.03
N GLY A 414 6.41 -10.94 -17.12
CA GLY A 414 7.69 -10.99 -17.82
C GLY A 414 7.84 -12.31 -18.57
N GLU A 415 8.96 -13.00 -18.38
CA GLU A 415 9.24 -14.33 -18.95
C GLU A 415 8.61 -15.48 -18.14
N ASP A 416 8.22 -15.22 -16.89
CA ASP A 416 7.61 -16.21 -16.00
C ASP A 416 6.10 -16.30 -16.22
N THR A 417 5.60 -17.53 -16.33
CA THR A 417 4.16 -17.83 -16.35
C THR A 417 3.83 -18.62 -15.08
N ARG A 418 2.96 -18.05 -14.22
CA ARG A 418 2.51 -18.67 -12.97
C ARG A 418 1.00 -18.49 -12.83
N SER A 419 0.36 -19.23 -11.93
CA SER A 419 -1.07 -19.04 -11.68
C SER A 419 -1.36 -17.67 -11.06
N LEU A 420 -2.59 -17.18 -11.20
CA LEU A 420 -3.05 -15.95 -10.54
C LEU A 420 -2.82 -16.03 -9.03
N ALA A 421 -3.18 -17.16 -8.42
CA ALA A 421 -3.05 -17.36 -6.99
C ALA A 421 -1.59 -17.29 -6.52
N GLU A 422 -0.68 -17.97 -7.23
CA GLU A 422 0.76 -17.95 -6.92
C GLU A 422 1.37 -16.58 -7.12
N THR A 423 0.99 -15.88 -8.20
CA THR A 423 1.51 -14.55 -8.50
C THR A 423 1.04 -13.52 -7.47
N ALA A 424 -0.23 -13.58 -7.07
CA ALA A 424 -0.79 -12.69 -6.05
C ALA A 424 -0.19 -12.97 -4.66
N LEU A 425 -0.07 -14.24 -4.24
CA LEU A 425 0.60 -14.61 -2.99
C LEU A 425 2.07 -14.20 -2.98
N GLY A 426 2.80 -14.47 -4.08
CA GLY A 426 4.21 -14.11 -4.22
C GLY A 426 4.45 -12.61 -4.10
N HIS A 427 3.51 -11.78 -4.58
CA HIS A 427 3.58 -10.34 -4.46
C HIS A 427 3.30 -9.85 -3.01
N LEU A 428 2.19 -10.30 -2.41
CA LEU A 428 1.79 -9.90 -1.06
C LEU A 428 2.78 -10.37 0.01
N LEU A 429 3.27 -11.60 -0.13
CA LEU A 429 4.16 -12.26 0.81
C LEU A 429 5.63 -12.24 0.34
N LYS A 430 6.02 -11.25 -0.48
CA LYS A 430 7.43 -11.09 -0.88
C LYS A 430 8.31 -10.98 0.36
N GLY A 431 9.33 -11.83 0.47
CA GLY A 431 10.23 -11.90 1.63
C GLY A 431 9.78 -12.81 2.77
N PHE A 432 8.64 -13.51 2.64
CA PHE A 432 8.34 -14.67 3.48
C PHE A 432 8.94 -15.93 2.86
N ASP A 433 9.53 -16.78 3.68
CA ASP A 433 10.01 -18.11 3.28
C ASP A 433 8.85 -19.11 3.09
N THR A 434 9.18 -20.31 2.61
CA THR A 434 8.18 -21.35 2.33
C THR A 434 7.48 -21.86 3.60
N ALA A 435 8.20 -21.97 4.73
CA ALA A 435 7.66 -22.48 5.98
C ALA A 435 6.68 -21.49 6.63
N GLN A 436 7.03 -20.22 6.63
CA GLN A 436 6.17 -19.12 7.07
C GLN A 436 4.90 -19.05 6.22
N ARG A 437 5.00 -19.22 4.89
CA ARG A 437 3.83 -19.24 4.01
C ARG A 437 2.91 -20.44 4.27
N ALA A 438 3.46 -21.62 4.55
CA ALA A 438 2.68 -22.81 4.91
C ALA A 438 1.95 -22.61 6.25
N THR A 439 2.67 -22.16 7.27
CA THR A 439 2.12 -21.84 8.60
C THR A 439 1.01 -20.79 8.51
N LEU A 440 1.23 -19.73 7.73
CA LEU A 440 0.24 -18.67 7.53
C LEU A 440 -1.01 -19.20 6.80
N ALA A 441 -0.86 -20.19 5.91
CA ALA A 441 -2.00 -20.81 5.24
C ALA A 441 -2.89 -21.59 6.21
N GLU A 442 -2.30 -22.30 7.18
CA GLU A 442 -3.04 -22.95 8.28
C GLU A 442 -3.69 -21.92 9.21
N CYS A 443 -2.94 -20.88 9.61
CA CYS A 443 -3.47 -19.80 10.44
C CYS A 443 -4.65 -19.05 9.79
N ALA A 444 -4.72 -18.99 8.45
CA ALA A 444 -5.80 -18.35 7.70
C ALA A 444 -7.16 -19.06 7.84
N ALA A 445 -7.17 -20.32 8.32
CA ALA A 445 -8.40 -21.03 8.67
C ALA A 445 -9.17 -20.28 9.77
N ALA A 446 -8.47 -19.71 10.75
CA ALA A 446 -9.06 -18.89 11.80
C ALA A 446 -9.56 -17.53 11.25
N ARG A 447 -10.71 -17.06 11.77
CA ARG A 447 -11.19 -15.70 11.48
C ARG A 447 -10.36 -14.65 12.21
N ASP A 448 -10.03 -14.95 13.47
CA ASP A 448 -9.12 -14.18 14.30
C ASP A 448 -7.71 -14.74 14.12
N LEU A 449 -6.83 -13.96 13.49
CA LEU A 449 -5.46 -14.38 13.23
C LEU A 449 -4.69 -14.60 14.53
N SER A 450 -4.99 -13.89 15.61
CA SER A 450 -4.31 -14.08 16.90
C SER A 450 -4.60 -15.45 17.52
N VAL A 451 -5.80 -16.01 17.28
CA VAL A 451 -6.14 -17.39 17.67
C VAL A 451 -5.39 -18.36 16.77
N GLY A 452 -5.42 -18.14 15.45
CA GLY A 452 -4.71 -18.97 14.47
C GLY A 452 -3.21 -19.08 14.74
N THR A 453 -2.51 -17.96 14.99
CA THR A 453 -1.06 -17.95 15.24
C THR A 453 -0.67 -18.56 16.58
N ARG A 454 -1.56 -18.54 17.58
CA ARG A 454 -1.34 -19.19 18.89
C ARG A 454 -1.54 -20.71 18.84
N LEU A 455 -2.54 -21.18 18.11
CA LEU A 455 -2.91 -22.61 18.07
C LEU A 455 -2.21 -23.39 16.97
N LEU A 456 -2.06 -22.80 15.78
CA LEU A 456 -1.57 -23.47 14.57
C LEU A 456 -0.20 -22.96 14.12
N GLY A 457 0.29 -21.87 14.72
CA GLY A 457 1.49 -21.17 14.29
C GLY A 457 2.65 -21.24 15.27
N SER A 458 3.77 -20.61 14.88
CA SER A 458 5.00 -20.48 15.67
C SER A 458 5.01 -19.26 16.61
N GLY A 459 3.84 -18.77 17.04
CA GLY A 459 3.70 -17.71 18.04
C GLY A 459 3.59 -16.28 17.48
N GLU A 460 3.88 -15.28 18.33
CA GLU A 460 3.56 -13.85 18.09
C GLU A 460 4.38 -13.17 16.97
N SER A 461 5.51 -13.75 16.55
CA SER A 461 6.41 -13.16 15.55
C SER A 461 5.75 -13.04 14.16
N LEU A 462 5.03 -14.07 13.72
CA LEU A 462 4.32 -14.08 12.46
C LEU A 462 3.16 -13.08 12.48
N PHE A 463 2.44 -12.99 13.59
CA PHE A 463 1.36 -12.01 13.78
C PHE A 463 1.90 -10.57 13.68
N GLY A 464 3.02 -10.28 14.36
CA GLY A 464 3.72 -9.00 14.29
C GLY A 464 4.09 -8.63 12.85
N GLU A 465 4.73 -9.55 12.11
CA GLU A 465 5.15 -9.29 10.72
C GLU A 465 3.97 -9.04 9.76
N ILE A 466 2.83 -9.71 9.96
CA ILE A 466 1.61 -9.48 9.15
C ILE A 466 0.99 -8.12 9.46
N ARG A 467 0.92 -7.75 10.74
CA ARG A 467 0.46 -6.44 11.19
C ARG A 467 1.35 -5.33 10.65
N ASP A 468 2.67 -5.49 10.80
CA ASP A 468 3.66 -4.54 10.31
C ASP A 468 3.51 -4.28 8.81
N ARG A 469 3.08 -5.27 8.02
CA ARG A 469 2.88 -5.15 6.57
C ARG A 469 1.50 -4.65 6.14
N TRP A 470 0.67 -4.20 7.09
CA TRP A 470 -0.70 -3.72 6.83
C TRP A 470 -1.60 -4.78 6.17
N LEU A 471 -1.32 -6.06 6.40
CA LEU A 471 -2.06 -7.18 5.82
C LEU A 471 -3.26 -7.61 6.69
N LEU A 472 -3.49 -6.90 7.80
CA LEU A 472 -4.70 -7.00 8.61
C LEU A 472 -5.76 -5.99 8.14
N LEU A 473 -7.01 -6.37 8.26
CA LEU A 473 -8.13 -5.44 8.13
C LEU A 473 -8.04 -4.40 9.27
N SER A 474 -8.03 -3.10 8.93
CA SER A 474 -7.81 -1.99 9.90
C SER A 474 -9.09 -1.63 10.69
N PRO A 475 -9.00 -0.66 11.63
CA PRO A 475 -9.17 -0.79 13.08
C PRO A 475 -10.64 -0.68 13.56
N GLY A 476 -11.59 -1.22 12.77
CA GLY A 476 -13.00 -1.29 13.17
C GLY A 476 -13.41 -2.64 13.75
N THR A 477 -12.64 -3.69 13.46
CA THR A 477 -12.90 -5.04 13.95
C THR A 477 -12.16 -5.26 15.27
N VAL A 478 -12.90 -5.66 16.31
CA VAL A 478 -12.33 -6.05 17.61
C VAL A 478 -11.34 -7.21 17.45
N THR A 479 -11.51 -8.04 16.41
CA THR A 479 -10.66 -9.17 16.09
C THR A 479 -9.72 -8.87 14.92
N PRO A 480 -8.41 -9.18 15.04
CA PRO A 480 -7.45 -8.97 13.96
C PRO A 480 -7.65 -10.03 12.86
N ALA A 481 -8.29 -9.64 11.76
CA ALA A 481 -8.53 -10.51 10.61
C ALA A 481 -7.55 -10.21 9.46
N LEU A 482 -7.13 -11.25 8.74
CA LEU A 482 -6.37 -11.09 7.49
C LEU A 482 -7.21 -10.34 6.44
N HIS A 483 -6.55 -9.54 5.60
CA HIS A 483 -7.18 -8.92 4.44
C HIS A 483 -7.90 -9.98 3.58
N PRO A 484 -9.16 -9.78 3.15
CA PRO A 484 -9.97 -10.85 2.54
C PRO A 484 -9.33 -11.53 1.33
N TRP A 485 -8.67 -10.77 0.47
CA TRP A 485 -7.94 -11.33 -0.68
C TRP A 485 -6.79 -12.24 -0.26
N LEU A 486 -5.99 -11.81 0.73
CA LEU A 486 -4.88 -12.63 1.24
C LEU A 486 -5.43 -13.90 1.90
N ARG A 487 -6.47 -13.78 2.73
CA ARG A 487 -7.10 -14.92 3.39
C ARG A 487 -7.60 -15.94 2.38
N ARG A 488 -8.30 -15.50 1.32
CA ARG A 488 -8.80 -16.41 0.26
C ARG A 488 -7.67 -17.15 -0.44
N LEU A 489 -6.62 -16.43 -0.85
CA LEU A 489 -5.47 -17.04 -1.49
C LEU A 489 -4.79 -18.11 -0.63
N LEU A 490 -4.64 -17.82 0.67
CA LEU A 490 -4.09 -18.75 1.65
C LEU A 490 -4.98 -19.97 1.86
N LEU A 491 -6.30 -19.77 1.90
CA LEU A 491 -7.26 -20.87 1.99
C LEU A 491 -7.29 -21.74 0.74
N TRP A 492 -7.13 -21.18 -0.46
CA TRP A 492 -6.98 -21.99 -1.68
C TRP A 492 -5.73 -22.85 -1.61
N ARG A 493 -4.62 -22.31 -1.10
CA ARG A 493 -3.40 -23.07 -0.85
C ARG A 493 -3.61 -24.17 0.20
N LEU A 494 -4.33 -23.88 1.29
CA LEU A 494 -4.66 -24.87 2.31
C LEU A 494 -5.60 -25.95 1.76
N ALA A 495 -6.60 -25.59 0.96
CA ALA A 495 -7.55 -26.53 0.36
C ALA A 495 -6.88 -27.53 -0.60
N GLY A 496 -5.72 -27.18 -1.17
CA GLY A 496 -4.84 -28.09 -1.92
C GLY A 496 -4.12 -29.13 -1.06
N ARG A 497 -4.21 -29.04 0.28
CA ARG A 497 -3.65 -29.96 1.28
C ARG A 497 -4.79 -30.47 2.19
N PRO A 498 -5.58 -31.48 1.78
CA PRO A 498 -6.80 -31.87 2.49
C PRO A 498 -6.58 -32.28 3.95
N GLU A 499 -5.50 -32.99 4.25
CA GLU A 499 -5.19 -33.43 5.62
C GLU A 499 -4.90 -32.23 6.55
N ASP A 500 -4.14 -31.25 6.07
CA ASP A 500 -3.84 -30.01 6.80
C ASP A 500 -5.11 -29.16 7.01
N TRP A 501 -5.99 -29.12 6.01
CA TRP A 501 -7.28 -28.44 6.10
C TRP A 501 -8.15 -29.04 7.22
N ASP A 502 -8.35 -30.35 7.17
CA ASP A 502 -9.21 -31.06 8.12
C ASP A 502 -8.63 -30.95 9.54
N THR A 503 -7.31 -31.07 9.69
CA THR A 503 -6.60 -30.90 10.97
C THR A 503 -6.77 -29.49 11.54
N ALA A 504 -6.54 -28.45 10.73
CA ALA A 504 -6.65 -27.06 11.18
C ALA A 504 -8.08 -26.72 11.65
N HIS A 505 -9.10 -27.15 10.91
CA HIS A 505 -10.49 -26.90 11.27
C HIS A 505 -10.96 -27.74 12.47
N GLU A 506 -10.46 -28.97 12.64
CA GLU A 506 -10.78 -29.78 13.83
C GLU A 506 -10.20 -29.15 15.10
N LEU A 507 -8.92 -28.78 15.10
CA LEU A 507 -8.26 -28.13 16.24
C LEU A 507 -8.93 -26.82 16.63
N LEU A 508 -9.32 -26.01 15.65
CA LEU A 508 -10.05 -24.76 15.91
C LEU A 508 -11.47 -25.02 16.45
N ALA A 509 -12.16 -26.05 15.94
CA ALA A 509 -13.47 -26.43 16.47
C ALA A 509 -13.38 -26.90 17.94
N GLU A 510 -12.38 -27.73 18.28
CA GLU A 510 -12.13 -28.19 19.64
C GLU A 510 -11.80 -27.04 20.60
N HIS A 511 -10.96 -26.09 20.16
CA HIS A 511 -10.66 -24.89 20.95
C HIS A 511 -11.91 -24.07 21.26
N PHE A 512 -12.71 -23.73 20.25
CA PHE A 512 -13.93 -22.93 20.47
C PHE A 512 -15.00 -23.67 21.26
N ARG A 513 -15.04 -25.01 21.20
CA ARG A 513 -15.86 -25.82 22.09
C ARG A 513 -15.42 -25.66 23.54
N ALA A 514 -14.12 -25.78 23.81
CA ALA A 514 -13.55 -25.66 25.15
C ALA A 514 -13.77 -24.25 25.76
N GLU A 515 -13.70 -23.20 24.94
CA GLU A 515 -13.94 -21.81 25.34
C GLU A 515 -15.44 -21.44 25.42
N GLY A 516 -16.36 -22.36 25.08
CA GLY A 516 -17.81 -22.10 25.14
C GLY A 516 -18.32 -21.14 24.06
N HIS A 517 -17.72 -21.17 22.87
CA HIS A 517 -18.07 -20.36 21.70
C HIS A 517 -18.69 -21.20 20.58
N PRO A 518 -19.96 -21.68 20.73
CA PRO A 518 -20.56 -22.67 19.83
C PRO A 518 -20.73 -22.18 18.39
N VAL A 519 -20.92 -20.87 18.18
CA VAL A 519 -21.06 -20.29 16.83
C VAL A 519 -19.74 -20.41 16.05
N HIS A 520 -18.60 -20.20 16.72
CA HIS A 520 -17.28 -20.36 16.12
C HIS A 520 -16.91 -21.83 15.95
N GLU A 521 -17.32 -22.71 16.86
CA GLU A 521 -17.21 -24.16 16.66
C GLU A 521 -17.94 -24.60 15.38
N MET A 522 -19.21 -24.22 15.23
CA MET A 522 -20.03 -24.59 14.07
C MET A 522 -19.49 -24.03 12.75
N TYR A 523 -18.83 -22.85 12.78
CA TYR A 523 -18.10 -22.32 11.63
C TYR A 523 -17.03 -23.30 11.13
N HIS A 524 -16.21 -23.84 12.04
CA HIS A 524 -15.17 -24.79 11.67
C HIS A 524 -15.73 -26.16 11.30
N ARG A 525 -16.80 -26.61 11.98
CA ARG A 525 -17.53 -27.84 11.61
C ARG A 525 -18.11 -27.77 10.20
N LEU A 526 -18.66 -26.61 9.79
CA LEU A 526 -19.15 -26.42 8.43
C LEU A 526 -18.01 -26.50 7.40
N ALA A 527 -16.85 -25.88 7.68
CA ALA A 527 -15.69 -25.96 6.81
C ALA A 527 -15.15 -27.39 6.63
N SER A 528 -15.35 -28.25 7.64
CA SER A 528 -15.08 -29.70 7.60
C SER A 528 -16.26 -30.54 7.07
N LYS A 529 -17.23 -29.92 6.39
CA LYS A 529 -18.42 -30.57 5.78
C LYS A 529 -19.36 -31.29 6.76
N ARG A 530 -19.33 -30.96 8.06
CA ARG A 530 -20.26 -31.50 9.09
C ARG A 530 -21.62 -30.79 9.05
N ILE A 531 -22.30 -30.82 7.91
CA ILE A 531 -23.54 -30.06 7.66
C ILE A 531 -24.65 -30.47 8.64
N ASP A 532 -24.73 -31.77 8.98
CA ASP A 532 -25.75 -32.30 9.90
C ASP A 532 -25.64 -31.70 11.31
N GLU A 533 -24.42 -31.61 11.85
CA GLU A 533 -24.16 -31.02 13.17
C GLU A 533 -24.55 -29.53 13.20
N VAL A 534 -24.16 -28.80 12.15
CA VAL A 534 -24.47 -27.37 12.00
C VAL A 534 -25.98 -27.14 11.86
N THR A 535 -26.66 -28.00 11.09
CA THR A 535 -28.11 -27.96 10.93
C THR A 535 -28.79 -28.21 12.27
N GLY A 536 -28.38 -29.25 13.01
CA GLY A 536 -28.90 -29.56 14.34
C GLY A 536 -28.75 -28.39 15.31
N HIS A 537 -27.59 -27.74 15.31
CA HIS A 537 -27.35 -26.54 16.11
C HIS A 537 -28.32 -25.40 15.76
N LEU A 538 -28.40 -25.01 14.48
CA LEU A 538 -29.24 -23.89 14.06
C LEU A 538 -30.74 -24.17 14.22
N VAL A 539 -31.18 -25.41 14.04
CA VAL A 539 -32.56 -25.86 14.30
C VAL A 539 -32.89 -25.71 15.79
N ALA A 540 -32.01 -26.17 16.69
CA ALA A 540 -32.22 -26.05 18.13
C ALA A 540 -32.25 -24.59 18.59
N ARG A 541 -31.44 -23.72 17.97
CA ARG A 541 -31.39 -22.28 18.25
C ARG A 541 -32.62 -21.53 17.73
N PHE A 542 -33.19 -21.95 16.60
CA PHE A 542 -34.23 -21.21 15.87
C PHE A 542 -35.44 -20.77 16.71
N PRO A 543 -36.06 -21.61 17.55
CA PRO A 543 -37.18 -21.19 18.39
C PRO A 543 -36.76 -20.46 19.67
N VAL A 544 -35.50 -20.53 20.07
CA VAL A 544 -35.01 -20.07 21.39
C VAL A 544 -34.56 -18.62 21.38
N VAL A 545 -34.03 -18.13 20.25
CA VAL A 545 -33.48 -16.76 20.16
C VAL A 545 -34.22 -15.88 19.16
N PRO A 546 -34.13 -14.54 19.33
CA PRO A 546 -34.68 -13.59 18.35
C PRO A 546 -34.17 -13.88 16.93
N ALA A 547 -35.00 -13.65 15.94
CA ALA A 547 -34.72 -13.91 14.53
C ALA A 547 -33.48 -13.13 14.07
N ALA A 548 -33.31 -11.88 14.51
CA ALA A 548 -32.13 -11.08 14.19
C ALA A 548 -30.83 -11.71 14.73
N GLN A 549 -30.85 -12.26 15.94
CA GLN A 549 -29.71 -12.97 16.51
C GLN A 549 -29.45 -14.27 15.74
N TRP A 550 -30.49 -15.05 15.45
CA TRP A 550 -30.37 -16.27 14.67
C TRP A 550 -29.78 -16.01 13.27
N ILE A 551 -30.21 -14.94 12.58
CA ILE A 551 -29.67 -14.52 11.28
C ILE A 551 -28.19 -14.14 11.41
N SER A 552 -27.80 -13.45 12.49
CA SER A 552 -26.39 -13.10 12.74
C SER A 552 -25.51 -14.34 12.92
N GLU A 553 -25.98 -15.33 13.67
CA GLU A 553 -25.28 -16.61 13.89
C GLU A 553 -25.23 -17.44 12.61
N PHE A 554 -26.34 -17.55 11.89
CA PHE A 554 -26.42 -18.19 10.58
C PHE A 554 -25.41 -17.56 9.60
N ASN A 555 -25.38 -16.23 9.49
CA ASN A 555 -24.46 -15.52 8.61
C ASN A 555 -22.99 -15.73 9.04
N THR A 556 -22.74 -15.80 10.34
CA THR A 556 -21.39 -16.08 10.87
C THR A 556 -20.94 -17.49 10.50
N ILE A 557 -21.76 -18.51 10.77
CA ILE A 557 -21.42 -19.92 10.52
C ILE A 557 -21.26 -20.17 9.01
N THR A 558 -22.20 -19.70 8.19
CA THR A 558 -22.19 -19.92 6.73
C THR A 558 -21.16 -19.08 5.96
N ALA A 559 -20.43 -18.19 6.65
CA ALA A 559 -19.22 -17.56 6.12
C ALA A 559 -17.97 -18.47 6.20
N ALA A 560 -18.12 -19.71 6.68
CA ALA A 560 -17.08 -20.73 6.68
C ALA A 560 -16.48 -20.91 5.28
N PRO A 561 -15.15 -21.05 5.15
CA PRO A 561 -14.56 -21.32 3.86
C PRO A 561 -14.93 -22.75 3.42
N GLY A 562 -15.11 -22.95 2.12
CA GLY A 562 -15.50 -24.24 1.57
C GLY A 562 -14.45 -24.83 0.64
N ARG A 563 -14.28 -26.16 0.71
CA ARG A 563 -13.51 -26.93 -0.27
C ARG A 563 -14.48 -27.58 -1.27
N PHE A 564 -14.83 -26.80 -2.30
CA PHE A 564 -15.77 -27.21 -3.36
C PHE A 564 -15.05 -27.87 -4.54
N PRO A 565 -15.63 -28.91 -5.18
CA PRO A 565 -15.06 -29.52 -6.40
C PRO A 565 -15.00 -28.50 -7.55
N ALA A 566 -13.93 -28.46 -8.35
CA ALA A 566 -13.78 -27.45 -9.42
C ALA A 566 -14.81 -27.55 -10.57
N ALA A 567 -15.51 -28.69 -10.70
CA ALA A 567 -16.49 -28.94 -11.76
C ALA A 567 -17.90 -28.47 -11.37
N GLY A 568 -18.72 -28.15 -12.38
CA GLY A 568 -20.12 -27.74 -12.23
C GLY A 568 -20.35 -26.24 -12.09
N GLY A 569 -21.61 -25.83 -12.07
CA GLY A 569 -22.07 -24.47 -11.75
C GLY A 569 -22.51 -24.33 -10.29
N PRO A 570 -22.95 -23.13 -9.86
CA PRO A 570 -23.41 -22.90 -8.49
C PRO A 570 -24.57 -23.81 -8.07
N LEU A 571 -25.51 -24.07 -8.99
CA LEU A 571 -26.64 -24.97 -8.75
C LEU A 571 -26.22 -26.44 -8.64
N ASP A 572 -25.22 -26.88 -9.41
CA ASP A 572 -24.69 -28.26 -9.30
C ASP A 572 -23.98 -28.47 -7.96
N LEU A 573 -23.24 -27.46 -7.50
CA LEU A 573 -22.62 -27.50 -6.17
C LEU A 573 -23.66 -27.59 -5.06
N PHE A 574 -24.70 -26.76 -5.15
CA PHE A 574 -25.80 -26.77 -4.19
C PHE A 574 -26.52 -28.13 -4.18
N ALA A 575 -26.83 -28.68 -5.36
CA ALA A 575 -27.44 -30.00 -5.50
C ALA A 575 -26.55 -31.12 -4.94
N GLY A 576 -25.23 -31.05 -5.17
CA GLY A 576 -24.27 -32.02 -4.63
C GLY A 576 -24.06 -31.95 -3.11
N LEU A 577 -24.56 -30.92 -2.43
CA LEU A 577 -24.56 -30.80 -0.97
C LEU A 577 -25.91 -31.15 -0.35
N ALA A 578 -26.94 -31.37 -1.17
CA ALA A 578 -28.23 -31.86 -0.72
C ALA A 578 -28.09 -33.30 -0.19
N PRO A 579 -28.95 -33.73 0.77
CA PRO A 579 -28.98 -35.12 1.19
C PRO A 579 -29.35 -36.03 0.00
N GLU A 580 -28.80 -37.25 -0.03
CA GLU A 580 -29.08 -38.24 -1.10
C GLU A 580 -30.58 -38.60 -1.16
N GLU A 581 -31.24 -38.62 -0.01
CA GLU A 581 -32.69 -38.82 0.10
C GLU A 581 -33.38 -37.51 0.50
N PRO A 582 -34.28 -36.96 -0.34
CA PRO A 582 -35.02 -35.76 -0.01
C PRO A 582 -36.03 -36.03 1.13
N PRO A 583 -36.22 -35.10 2.07
CA PRO A 583 -37.18 -35.29 3.15
C PRO A 583 -38.61 -35.35 2.62
N GLU A 584 -39.42 -36.27 3.17
CA GLU A 584 -40.83 -36.47 2.78
C GLU A 584 -41.73 -35.26 3.05
N ALA A 585 -41.32 -34.35 3.95
CA ALA A 585 -42.06 -33.15 4.31
C ALA A 585 -41.15 -31.92 4.46
N VAL A 586 -41.66 -30.73 4.09
CA VAL A 586 -41.00 -29.46 4.34
C VAL A 586 -41.06 -29.14 5.83
N THR A 587 -39.91 -29.24 6.50
CA THR A 587 -39.75 -28.98 7.93
C THR A 587 -38.80 -27.81 8.16
N ALA A 588 -38.80 -27.22 9.36
CA ALA A 588 -37.80 -26.20 9.69
C ALA A 588 -36.36 -26.73 9.52
N ALA A 589 -36.13 -28.01 9.81
CA ALA A 589 -34.82 -28.63 9.63
C ALA A 589 -34.42 -28.73 8.15
N SER A 590 -35.33 -29.14 7.26
CA SER A 590 -35.03 -29.21 5.83
C SER A 590 -34.74 -27.83 5.23
N VAL A 591 -35.53 -26.81 5.60
CA VAL A 591 -35.35 -25.43 5.12
C VAL A 591 -34.06 -24.81 5.67
N ILE A 592 -33.75 -25.03 6.96
CA ILE A 592 -32.50 -24.54 7.56
C ILE A 592 -31.28 -25.18 6.88
N ARG A 593 -31.32 -26.49 6.62
CA ARG A 593 -30.24 -27.18 5.88
C ARG A 593 -30.04 -26.57 4.50
N GLU A 594 -31.13 -26.37 3.76
CA GLU A 594 -31.12 -25.78 2.42
C GLU A 594 -30.51 -24.37 2.43
N LEU A 595 -30.90 -23.55 3.40
CA LEU A 595 -30.31 -22.23 3.59
C LEU A 595 -28.82 -22.29 3.93
N ILE A 596 -28.39 -23.24 4.78
CA ILE A 596 -26.97 -23.41 5.13
C ILE A 596 -26.16 -23.73 3.87
N THR A 597 -26.58 -24.71 3.07
CA THR A 597 -25.84 -25.13 1.87
C THR A 597 -25.86 -24.04 0.79
N ALA A 598 -27.02 -23.44 0.52
CA ALA A 598 -27.14 -22.35 -0.44
C ALA A 598 -26.27 -21.15 -0.03
N ARG A 599 -26.31 -20.76 1.26
CA ARG A 599 -25.56 -19.60 1.74
C ARG A 599 -24.07 -19.85 1.78
N TRP A 600 -23.66 -21.10 2.06
CA TRP A 600 -22.26 -21.49 2.07
C TRP A 600 -21.64 -21.41 0.67
N VAL A 601 -22.33 -21.90 -0.36
CA VAL A 601 -21.93 -21.73 -1.77
C VAL A 601 -21.94 -20.24 -2.15
N TRP A 602 -23.00 -19.52 -1.79
CA TRP A 602 -23.12 -18.09 -2.07
C TRP A 602 -22.04 -17.22 -1.41
N SER A 603 -21.51 -17.63 -0.25
CA SER A 603 -20.46 -16.91 0.49
C SER A 603 -19.14 -16.82 -0.27
N ASP A 604 -18.82 -17.84 -1.06
CA ASP A 604 -17.60 -17.90 -1.85
C ASP A 604 -17.82 -17.22 -3.21
N PRO A 605 -17.13 -16.10 -3.51
CA PRO A 605 -17.26 -15.43 -4.80
C PRO A 605 -16.98 -16.32 -6.01
N LEU A 606 -16.14 -17.36 -5.86
CA LEU A 606 -15.89 -18.32 -6.92
C LEU A 606 -17.01 -19.35 -7.03
N ALA A 607 -17.58 -19.83 -5.92
CA ALA A 607 -18.61 -20.86 -5.98
C ALA A 607 -19.95 -20.35 -6.54
N ASP A 608 -20.27 -19.08 -6.31
CA ASP A 608 -21.42 -18.39 -6.95
C ASP A 608 -21.03 -17.01 -7.52
N PRO A 609 -20.35 -16.95 -8.69
CA PRO A 609 -19.90 -15.69 -9.28
C PRO A 609 -21.06 -14.74 -9.56
N GLY A 610 -22.10 -15.25 -10.21
CA GLY A 610 -23.29 -14.51 -10.62
C GLY A 610 -24.35 -14.23 -9.54
N ARG A 611 -24.20 -14.70 -8.29
CA ARG A 611 -25.25 -14.62 -7.25
C ARG A 611 -26.54 -15.39 -7.62
N ARG A 612 -26.41 -16.50 -8.34
CA ARG A 612 -27.55 -17.30 -8.81
C ARG A 612 -28.39 -17.89 -7.69
N LEU A 613 -27.83 -18.00 -6.47
CA LEU A 613 -28.53 -18.55 -5.31
C LEU A 613 -29.33 -17.51 -4.51
N ASN A 614 -29.41 -16.25 -4.95
CA ASN A 614 -30.19 -15.21 -4.27
C ASN A 614 -31.67 -15.60 -4.10
N ASP A 615 -32.30 -16.14 -5.14
CA ASP A 615 -33.73 -16.49 -5.10
C ASP A 615 -33.98 -17.68 -4.16
N VAL A 616 -33.09 -18.69 -4.18
CA VAL A 616 -33.12 -19.84 -3.26
C VAL A 616 -33.04 -19.36 -1.81
N LEU A 617 -32.12 -18.45 -1.51
CA LEU A 617 -31.97 -17.86 -0.18
C LEU A 617 -33.22 -17.06 0.23
N ALA A 618 -33.73 -16.21 -0.66
CA ALA A 618 -34.93 -15.43 -0.41
C ALA A 618 -36.14 -16.33 -0.11
N ASP A 619 -36.35 -17.38 -0.88
CA ASP A 619 -37.46 -18.30 -0.70
C ASP A 619 -37.31 -19.12 0.58
N GLY A 620 -36.11 -19.59 0.90
CA GLY A 620 -35.83 -20.27 2.17
C GLY A 620 -36.14 -19.40 3.39
N PHE A 621 -35.75 -18.12 3.39
CA PHE A 621 -36.10 -17.19 4.48
C PHE A 621 -37.61 -16.93 4.57
N ASN A 622 -38.33 -16.88 3.45
CA ASN A 622 -39.79 -16.79 3.46
C ASN A 622 -40.48 -18.06 3.97
N GLN A 623 -39.93 -19.24 3.68
CA GLN A 623 -40.43 -20.48 4.24
C GLN A 623 -40.21 -20.51 5.76
N LEU A 624 -39.03 -20.09 6.24
CA LEU A 624 -38.77 -19.97 7.68
C LEU A 624 -39.71 -18.97 8.37
N SER A 625 -40.02 -17.84 7.73
CA SER A 625 -40.93 -16.86 8.32
C SER A 625 -42.36 -17.42 8.51
N ARG A 626 -42.81 -18.30 7.61
CA ARG A 626 -44.10 -19.02 7.73
C ARG A 626 -44.09 -20.08 8.83
N LEU A 627 -42.95 -20.73 9.04
CA LEU A 627 -42.77 -21.75 10.07
C LEU A 627 -42.60 -21.14 11.47
N ARG A 628 -42.19 -19.88 11.55
CA ARG A 628 -41.98 -19.15 12.81
C ARG A 628 -43.29 -18.49 13.27
N ARG A 629 -43.66 -18.68 14.54
CA ARG A 629 -44.93 -18.15 15.10
C ARG A 629 -44.87 -16.68 15.54
N ASN A 630 -43.67 -16.13 15.74
CA ASN A 630 -43.41 -14.77 16.24
C ASN A 630 -42.08 -14.22 15.67
N ASP A 631 -41.86 -12.91 15.74
CA ASP A 631 -40.61 -12.27 15.29
C ASP A 631 -40.24 -12.57 13.82
N ILE A 632 -41.23 -12.46 12.93
CA ILE A 632 -41.12 -12.81 11.51
C ILE A 632 -40.51 -11.71 10.64
N VAL A 633 -40.53 -10.46 11.12
CA VAL A 633 -40.14 -9.27 10.34
C VAL A 633 -38.68 -9.33 9.93
N ALA A 634 -37.78 -9.76 10.83
CA ALA A 634 -36.36 -9.87 10.52
C ALA A 634 -36.08 -10.91 9.41
N LEU A 635 -36.81 -12.04 9.40
CA LEU A 635 -36.68 -13.07 8.35
C LEU A 635 -37.21 -12.57 7.00
N PHE A 636 -38.33 -11.84 7.01
CA PHE A 636 -38.88 -11.23 5.79
C PHE A 636 -37.93 -10.17 5.21
N ASN A 637 -37.38 -9.30 6.06
CA ASN A 637 -36.41 -8.29 5.65
C ASN A 637 -35.14 -8.91 5.07
N GLU A 638 -34.65 -10.00 5.66
CA GLU A 638 -33.49 -10.73 5.13
C GLU A 638 -33.83 -11.42 3.79
N ALA A 639 -35.04 -11.95 3.62
CA ALA A 639 -35.49 -12.46 2.32
C ALA A 639 -35.53 -11.37 1.24
N GLU A 640 -36.12 -10.21 1.56
CA GLU A 640 -36.18 -9.06 0.66
C GLU A 640 -34.78 -8.54 0.30
N ARG A 641 -33.83 -8.60 1.24
CA ARG A 641 -32.43 -8.26 1.00
C ARG A 641 -31.80 -9.16 -0.07
N TYR A 642 -32.08 -10.46 -0.10
CA TYR A 642 -31.56 -11.34 -1.16
C TYR A 642 -32.26 -11.13 -2.50
N ARG A 643 -33.57 -10.90 -2.53
CA ARG A 643 -34.32 -10.57 -3.77
C ARG A 643 -33.79 -9.30 -4.44
N HIS A 644 -33.59 -8.28 -3.63
CA HIS A 644 -33.16 -6.97 -4.07
C HIS A 644 -31.68 -6.73 -3.78
N TRP A 645 -30.86 -7.79 -3.88
CA TRP A 645 -29.45 -7.74 -3.46
C TRP A 645 -28.72 -6.58 -4.13
N ARG A 646 -28.41 -5.57 -3.33
CA ARG A 646 -27.49 -4.51 -3.70
C ARG A 646 -26.16 -4.84 -3.09
N HIS A 647 -25.13 -4.92 -3.93
CA HIS A 647 -23.78 -5.05 -3.42
C HIS A 647 -23.50 -3.87 -2.48
N PRO A 648 -23.11 -4.12 -1.22
CA PRO A 648 -22.81 -3.05 -0.31
C PRO A 648 -21.71 -2.18 -0.93
N LEU A 649 -21.94 -0.88 -0.94
CA LEU A 649 -20.88 0.10 -1.13
C LEU A 649 -19.98 -0.08 0.08
N THR A 650 -18.84 -0.75 -0.09
CA THR A 650 -17.84 -0.92 0.96
C THR A 650 -17.33 0.47 1.38
N SER A 651 -18.04 1.07 2.33
CA SER A 651 -17.47 2.07 3.22
C SER A 651 -16.60 1.33 4.24
N ALA A 652 -15.57 1.99 4.75
CA ALA A 652 -14.49 1.38 5.55
C ALA A 652 -14.91 0.79 6.93
N GLY A 653 -16.18 0.39 7.12
CA GLY A 653 -16.73 -0.04 8.40
C GLY A 653 -17.68 -1.23 8.41
N GLU A 654 -17.95 -1.91 7.29
CA GLU A 654 -18.86 -3.08 7.29
C GLU A 654 -18.23 -4.29 6.61
N TRP A 655 -17.68 -5.20 7.43
CA TRP A 655 -17.40 -6.60 7.10
C TRP A 655 -17.76 -7.50 8.29
#